data_AF-A0A1U7CIS5-F1
#
_entry.id   AF-A0A1U7CIS5-F1
#
_cell.length_a   1.000
_cell.length_b   1.000
_cell.length_c   1.000
_cell.angle_alpha   90.00
_cell.angle_beta   90.00
_cell.angle_gamma   90.00
#
_symmetry.space_group_name_H-M   'P 1'
#
loop_
_entity.id
_entity.type
_entity.pdbx_description
1 polymer ?
#
loop_
_entity_poly.entity_id
_entity_poly.type
_entity_poly.pdbx_seq_one_letter_code
_entity_poly.pdbx_strand_id
1 'polypeptide(L)'
;MVEPKRSRRRLGSVAILVFGLVAASAAGIGTSLIKKWTAPTPSRLRPLTYAKRQPMDASGFAVLAGAVQPWSPTATLDEVRTAWTDAAKRFDRSLVLKEAAGLIPQQAKIPLLLTRASLVLSDGEAVAGYDILKRARAIAEAEDHLAATFLPSIVYFQAVAALRRGENDNCIMCRGESSCILPISKAAQHLYPQGSTTAIRHFTEYLERFPDDLEARWLLNVAHMTLGEYPDKVDPRFLVTMDAYAHSEFDIGRFRDVGHKVGVNRLNQAGGAIMEDFDGDGLLDLVVTAFDPLESMAFYHNDGQGGFDDRTAEAGVKGQLGGLFCVQADYDNDGLMDLYVPRGAWISRPIRPSLLRNQGGGVFADVTEKAGLLDPINSNSACWADYDNDGHVDLFVCGERQYNRLYHNKGNGTFEEVGLTAGLQSAWRPMCKGATWVDYDNDGDPDLFLNYLSGMAVLYRNDGKGGFTDASMEMGIDGPLTGFSCWAFDYDNDGWIDIFATSYDRTLRDVVKGLMGKPHERTSNKLYHNIGGERFVDETKSAGLDLCFAAMGSNFADFDNDGYLDFYLGTGEPSYGTLIPNRMFKNVEGRRFAEITASSGTGLLQKGHAVACGDFDRDGDVDIFAQTGGAVNGDKYHNVLFENPGQGRKSLTLRLVGSKTNRAAIGARIKVTIAGPKPLTVHRDVTSGSSFGANTLEQTIGLADASTAAVIEVYWPTSKTTQVFKDVAAGQVIEITEFASDYRKIGVNRTAAGKADVALKK
;
A
#
# COMPACT_ATOMS: atom_id res chain seq x y z
N MET A 1 -0.31 47.88 -45.77
CA MET A 1 -0.36 49.15 -44.99
C MET A 1 -1.42 49.00 -43.92
N VAL A 2 -1.18 49.60 -42.75
CA VAL A 2 -1.95 49.54 -41.49
C VAL A 2 -1.49 48.45 -40.51
N GLU A 3 -0.60 48.85 -39.60
CA GLU A 3 -0.34 48.20 -38.29
C GLU A 3 -1.58 48.23 -37.39
N PRO A 4 -1.63 47.36 -36.36
CA PRO A 4 -1.65 47.95 -35.02
C PRO A 4 -0.87 47.19 -33.92
N LYS A 5 -0.18 48.02 -33.12
CA LYS A 5 -0.07 48.04 -31.64
C LYS A 5 0.31 46.75 -30.89
N ARG A 6 1.61 46.68 -30.54
CA ARG A 6 2.14 45.89 -29.41
C ARG A 6 1.60 46.43 -28.07
N SER A 7 0.91 45.59 -27.30
CA SER A 7 0.81 45.75 -25.85
C SER A 7 1.59 44.60 -25.19
N ARG A 8 2.67 44.95 -24.48
CA ARG A 8 3.40 44.02 -23.60
C ARG A 8 2.75 44.09 -22.21
N ARG A 9 1.89 43.13 -21.88
CA ARG A 9 1.61 42.79 -20.48
C ARG A 9 2.51 41.62 -20.10
N ARG A 10 3.33 41.84 -19.07
CA ARG A 10 4.15 40.82 -18.42
C ARG A 10 3.22 39.79 -17.78
N LEU A 11 3.22 38.57 -18.31
CA LEU A 11 2.77 37.39 -17.57
C LEU A 11 3.87 37.04 -16.58
N GLY A 12 3.51 37.03 -15.29
CA GLY A 12 4.38 36.58 -14.21
C GLY A 12 4.59 35.08 -14.32
N SER A 13 5.83 34.67 -14.52
CA SER A 13 6.30 33.31 -14.32
C SER A 13 6.34 33.04 -12.81
N VAL A 14 5.38 32.27 -12.30
CA VAL A 14 5.51 31.60 -11.00
C VAL A 14 5.78 30.14 -11.32
N ALA A 15 7.06 29.78 -11.32
CA ALA A 15 7.52 28.41 -11.47
C ALA A 15 8.77 28.21 -10.60
N ILE A 16 8.69 27.18 -9.76
CA ILE A 16 9.78 26.35 -9.23
C ILE A 16 10.68 27.02 -8.16
N LEU A 17 10.45 26.65 -6.90
CA LEU A 17 11.45 26.77 -5.84
C LEU A 17 11.21 25.75 -4.72
N VAL A 18 11.52 24.48 -4.98
CA VAL A 18 11.90 23.50 -3.95
C VAL A 18 13.00 22.63 -4.55
N PHE A 19 14.05 22.40 -3.76
CA PHE A 19 15.27 21.62 -4.02
C PHE A 19 16.46 22.37 -4.65
N GLY A 20 17.49 22.53 -3.81
CA GLY A 20 18.87 22.80 -4.20
C GLY A 20 19.44 24.09 -3.62
N LEU A 21 19.79 24.10 -2.33
CA LEU A 21 20.73 25.10 -1.78
C LEU A 21 21.30 24.66 -0.41
N VAL A 22 22.15 23.63 -0.42
CA VAL A 22 23.28 23.53 0.52
C VAL A 22 24.54 23.20 -0.31
N ALA A 23 24.92 24.15 -1.15
CA ALA A 23 26.27 24.28 -1.70
C ALA A 23 26.40 25.67 -2.33
N ALA A 24 27.46 26.39 -1.96
CA ALA A 24 27.91 27.68 -2.49
C ALA A 24 27.18 28.96 -2.04
N SER A 25 27.77 29.63 -1.04
CA SER A 25 27.84 31.10 -1.01
C SER A 25 28.97 31.57 -0.06
N ALA A 26 30.17 31.69 -0.62
CA ALA A 26 31.26 32.46 -0.04
C ALA A 26 31.66 33.53 -1.06
N ALA A 27 31.31 34.79 -0.79
CA ALA A 27 32.06 36.01 -1.12
C ALA A 27 31.13 37.25 -1.14
N GLY A 28 31.51 38.28 -0.36
CA GLY A 28 31.22 39.68 -0.70
C GLY A 28 30.48 40.49 0.37
N ILE A 29 31.01 41.71 0.59
CA ILE A 29 30.55 42.80 1.47
C ILE A 29 31.02 42.60 2.93
N GLY A 30 31.87 43.44 3.52
CA GLY A 30 32.14 44.85 3.26
C GLY A 30 31.92 45.62 4.56
N THR A 31 33.00 46.20 5.08
CA THR A 31 33.17 46.88 6.36
C THR A 31 32.15 47.97 6.70
N SER A 32 31.59 47.96 7.92
CA SER A 32 31.78 49.00 8.96
C SER A 32 30.67 48.93 10.04
N LEU A 33 31.10 48.98 11.31
CA LEU A 33 30.50 49.71 12.45
C LEU A 33 30.94 49.05 13.75
N ILE A 34 32.06 49.56 14.30
CA ILE A 34 32.48 49.30 15.67
C ILE A 34 31.55 50.11 16.59
N LYS A 35 30.63 49.45 17.29
CA LYS A 35 29.96 50.02 18.48
C LYS A 35 30.58 49.40 19.73
N LYS A 36 31.05 50.26 20.62
CA LYS A 36 31.67 49.95 21.92
C LYS A 36 30.79 48.97 22.71
N TRP A 37 31.40 47.86 23.12
CA TRP A 37 30.80 46.84 23.98
C TRP A 37 30.92 47.31 25.44
N THR A 38 29.81 47.70 26.07
CA THR A 38 29.70 47.80 27.52
C THR A 38 29.18 46.47 28.04
N ALA A 39 29.86 45.87 29.01
CA ALA A 39 29.49 44.58 29.60
C ALA A 39 28.03 44.59 30.09
N PRO A 40 27.19 43.61 29.74
CA PRO A 40 25.86 43.52 30.29
C PRO A 40 25.92 43.04 31.74
N THR A 41 25.29 43.83 32.63
CA THR A 41 24.87 43.43 33.97
C THR A 41 24.11 42.10 33.90
N PRO A 42 24.24 41.18 34.89
CA PRO A 42 23.56 39.89 34.83
C PRO A 42 22.05 40.11 34.74
N SER A 43 21.50 39.90 33.55
CA SER A 43 20.07 39.93 33.31
C SER A 43 19.49 38.70 33.99
N ARG A 44 18.39 38.90 34.73
CA ARG A 44 17.51 37.80 35.13
C ARG A 44 17.27 36.94 33.89
N LEU A 45 17.64 35.66 33.96
CA LEU A 45 17.44 34.65 32.92
C LEU A 45 16.05 34.84 32.32
N ARG A 46 15.97 35.39 31.10
CA ARG A 46 14.72 35.36 30.35
C ARG A 46 14.45 33.89 30.03
N PRO A 47 13.21 33.40 30.16
CA PRO A 47 12.88 32.06 29.69
C PRO A 47 13.29 31.94 28.22
N LEU A 48 14.10 30.92 27.90
CA LEU A 48 14.44 30.59 26.52
C LEU A 48 13.15 30.33 25.74
N THR A 49 12.96 31.07 24.64
CA THR A 49 11.84 30.83 23.74
C THR A 49 12.28 29.83 22.68
N TYR A 50 11.69 28.63 22.69
CA TYR A 50 12.04 27.56 21.76
C TYR A 50 11.26 27.67 20.45
N ALA A 51 11.93 27.43 19.33
CA ALA A 51 11.31 27.26 18.03
C ALA A 51 10.51 25.94 17.98
N LYS A 52 9.45 25.88 17.20
CA LYS A 52 8.77 24.61 16.91
C LYS A 52 9.75 23.64 16.22
N ARG A 53 9.58 22.32 16.44
CA ARG A 53 10.34 21.31 15.71
C ARG A 53 10.20 21.52 14.21
N GLN A 54 11.30 21.30 13.50
CA GLN A 54 11.29 21.33 12.04
C GLN A 54 10.81 19.97 11.51
N PRO A 55 10.08 19.93 10.37
CA PRO A 55 9.81 18.68 9.68
C PRO A 55 11.12 17.95 9.39
N MET A 56 11.16 16.65 9.63
CA MET A 56 12.37 15.85 9.44
C MET A 56 12.04 14.45 8.95
N ASP A 57 12.89 13.95 8.05
CA ASP A 57 12.86 12.55 7.64
C ASP A 57 13.58 11.70 8.69
N ALA A 58 12.83 11.24 9.68
CA ALA A 58 13.33 10.35 10.72
C ALA A 58 13.70 8.96 10.19
N SER A 59 13.16 8.56 9.03
CA SER A 59 13.45 7.27 8.39
C SER A 59 14.76 7.29 7.62
N GLY A 60 15.18 8.47 7.14
CA GLY A 60 16.33 8.68 6.28
C GLY A 60 16.14 8.22 4.83
N PHE A 61 14.94 7.81 4.42
CA PHE A 61 14.61 7.40 3.06
C PHE A 61 15.05 8.42 2.00
N ALA A 62 14.72 9.70 2.17
CA ALA A 62 15.07 10.74 1.19
C ALA A 62 16.59 10.97 1.12
N VAL A 63 17.28 10.85 2.26
CA VAL A 63 18.73 10.97 2.34
C VAL A 63 19.41 9.79 1.64
N LEU A 64 18.92 8.57 1.89
CA LEU A 64 19.40 7.35 1.24
C LEU A 64 19.19 7.42 -0.27
N ALA A 65 17.97 7.75 -0.73
CA ALA A 65 17.64 7.86 -2.15
C ALA A 65 18.55 8.86 -2.90
N GLY A 66 18.97 9.94 -2.23
CA GLY A 66 19.93 10.91 -2.77
C GLY A 66 21.40 10.46 -2.72
N ALA A 67 21.72 9.45 -1.92
CA ALA A 67 23.09 8.94 -1.72
C ALA A 67 23.47 7.79 -2.66
N VAL A 68 22.48 7.13 -3.29
CA VAL A 68 22.73 5.99 -4.18
C VAL A 68 23.45 6.46 -5.45
N GLN A 69 24.46 5.68 -5.86
CA GLN A 69 25.21 5.96 -7.09
C GLN A 69 24.31 5.80 -8.32
N PRO A 70 24.49 6.63 -9.35
CA PRO A 70 23.69 6.54 -10.56
C PRO A 70 23.99 5.27 -11.37
N TRP A 71 22.96 4.70 -12.01
CA TRP A 71 23.08 3.63 -13.01
C TRP A 71 22.45 4.02 -14.36
N SER A 72 22.76 3.24 -15.40
CA SER A 72 22.18 3.37 -16.75
C SER A 72 20.71 2.96 -16.75
N PRO A 73 19.80 3.59 -17.54
CA PRO A 73 18.43 3.09 -17.69
C PRO A 73 18.34 1.62 -18.12
N THR A 74 19.33 1.12 -18.87
CA THR A 74 19.42 -0.28 -19.31
C THR A 74 20.15 -1.20 -18.33
N ALA A 75 20.39 -0.75 -17.10
CA ALA A 75 21.10 -1.53 -16.10
C ALA A 75 20.34 -2.82 -15.76
N THR A 76 21.10 -3.90 -15.59
CA THR A 76 20.60 -5.15 -15.02
C THR A 76 20.22 -4.96 -13.55
N LEU A 77 19.39 -5.86 -13.02
CA LEU A 77 19.05 -5.85 -11.59
C LEU A 77 20.29 -5.98 -10.70
N ASP A 78 21.32 -6.72 -11.15
CA ASP A 78 22.58 -6.89 -10.44
C ASP A 78 23.44 -5.62 -10.38
N GLU A 79 23.44 -4.81 -11.45
CA GLU A 79 24.10 -3.50 -11.46
C GLU A 79 23.39 -2.52 -10.52
N VAL A 80 22.05 -2.53 -10.50
CA VAL A 80 21.25 -1.74 -9.55
C VAL A 80 21.54 -2.18 -8.12
N ARG A 81 21.53 -3.49 -7.85
CA ARG A 81 21.93 -4.07 -6.55
C ARG A 81 23.30 -3.58 -6.12
N THR A 82 24.28 -3.57 -7.02
CA THR A 82 25.64 -3.12 -6.74
C THR A 82 25.69 -1.64 -6.35
N ALA A 83 24.93 -0.78 -7.05
CA ALA A 83 24.83 0.64 -6.72
C ALA A 83 24.20 0.87 -5.34
N TRP A 84 23.21 0.05 -4.98
CA TRP A 84 22.43 0.16 -3.75
C TRP A 84 23.14 -0.41 -2.52
N THR A 85 23.92 -1.49 -2.70
CA THR A 85 24.65 -2.20 -1.63
C THR A 85 25.43 -1.21 -0.79
N ASP A 86 25.26 -1.20 0.54
CA ASP A 86 25.95 -0.30 1.49
C ASP A 86 25.90 1.22 1.17
N ALA A 87 24.90 1.69 0.41
CA ALA A 87 24.80 3.11 0.04
C ALA A 87 24.72 4.03 1.27
N ALA A 88 23.90 3.68 2.27
CA ALA A 88 23.77 4.42 3.52
C ALA A 88 25.13 4.53 4.27
N LYS A 89 25.79 3.38 4.47
CA LYS A 89 27.09 3.29 5.17
C LYS A 89 28.19 4.06 4.46
N ARG A 90 28.28 3.98 3.12
CA ARG A 90 29.25 4.76 2.34
C ARG A 90 29.03 6.26 2.52
N PHE A 91 27.78 6.70 2.50
CA PHE A 91 27.47 8.11 2.64
C PHE A 91 27.74 8.61 4.06
N ASP A 92 27.34 7.88 5.11
CA ASP A 92 27.69 8.24 6.50
C ASP A 92 29.22 8.30 6.69
N ARG A 93 29.98 7.32 6.18
CA ARG A 93 31.45 7.37 6.24
C ARG A 93 32.01 8.63 5.58
N SER A 94 31.46 9.07 4.45
CA SER A 94 31.89 10.32 3.80
C SER A 94 31.63 11.56 4.67
N LEU A 95 30.53 11.57 5.43
CA LEU A 95 30.17 12.63 6.35
C LEU A 95 31.10 12.65 7.58
N VAL A 96 31.43 11.48 8.13
CA VAL A 96 32.40 11.32 9.23
C VAL A 96 33.78 11.86 8.82
N LEU A 97 34.26 11.52 7.62
CA LEU A 97 35.56 11.99 7.15
C LEU A 97 35.59 13.51 6.96
N LYS A 98 34.50 14.12 6.46
CA LYS A 98 34.38 15.58 6.36
C LYS A 98 34.35 16.26 7.73
N GLU A 99 33.65 15.68 8.70
CA GLU A 99 33.66 16.15 10.10
C GLU A 99 35.08 16.11 10.69
N ALA A 100 35.77 14.98 10.54
CA ALA A 100 37.12 14.77 11.07
C ALA A 100 38.18 15.68 10.41
N ALA A 101 38.01 15.99 9.13
CA ALA A 101 38.88 16.91 8.40
C ALA A 101 38.61 18.40 8.71
N GLY A 102 37.68 18.73 9.61
CA GLY A 102 37.33 20.11 9.95
C GLY A 102 36.62 20.87 8.81
N LEU A 103 36.10 20.15 7.81
CA LEU A 103 35.42 20.73 6.65
C LEU A 103 33.97 21.14 6.95
N ILE A 104 33.47 20.82 8.14
CA ILE A 104 32.11 21.13 8.60
C ILE A 104 32.18 22.28 9.61
N PRO A 105 31.61 23.46 9.29
CA PRO A 105 31.54 24.58 10.22
C PRO A 105 30.81 24.21 11.52
N GLN A 106 31.15 24.90 12.62
CA GLN A 106 30.54 24.64 13.93
C GLN A 106 29.00 24.72 13.88
N GLN A 107 28.43 25.71 13.17
CA GLN A 107 26.99 25.87 13.03
C GLN A 107 26.30 24.74 12.25
N ALA A 108 27.04 23.95 11.47
CA ALA A 108 26.52 22.85 10.66
C ALA A 108 26.64 21.47 11.36
N LYS A 109 27.23 21.42 12.56
CA LYS A 109 27.43 20.15 13.28
C LYS A 109 26.13 19.47 13.70
N ILE A 110 25.15 20.21 14.21
CA ILE A 110 23.85 19.63 14.60
C ILE A 110 23.11 19.07 13.37
N PRO A 111 22.87 19.85 12.29
CA PRO A 111 22.26 19.31 11.07
C PRO A 111 22.97 18.08 10.53
N LEU A 112 24.31 18.08 10.50
CA LEU A 112 25.10 16.91 10.11
C LEU A 112 24.76 15.68 10.97
N LEU A 113 24.77 15.81 12.30
CA LEU A 113 24.48 14.70 13.20
C LEU A 113 23.05 14.20 13.05
N LEU A 114 22.08 15.07 12.77
CA LEU A 114 20.70 14.66 12.47
C LEU A 114 20.63 13.83 11.18
N THR A 115 21.33 14.26 10.11
CA THR A 115 21.43 13.48 8.85
C THR A 115 22.13 12.14 9.06
N ARG A 116 23.19 12.11 9.88
CA ARG A 116 23.89 10.86 10.19
C ARG A 116 23.01 9.91 11.01
N ALA A 117 22.28 10.44 12.00
CA ALA A 117 21.34 9.64 12.78
C ALA A 117 20.25 9.02 11.90
N SER A 118 19.67 9.78 10.95
CA SER A 118 18.67 9.24 10.04
C SER A 118 19.22 8.16 9.11
N LEU A 119 20.44 8.30 8.57
CA LEU A 119 21.08 7.26 7.74
C LEU A 119 21.34 5.95 8.49
N VAL A 120 21.84 6.05 9.73
CA VAL A 120 22.12 4.90 10.58
C VAL A 120 20.80 4.22 10.98
N LEU A 121 19.77 5.00 11.27
CA LEU A 121 18.41 4.50 11.49
C LEU A 121 17.85 3.79 10.25
N SER A 122 18.02 4.35 9.04
CA SER A 122 17.59 3.71 7.78
C SER A 122 18.18 2.32 7.60
N ASP A 123 19.38 2.06 8.12
CA ASP A 123 20.08 0.79 8.02
C ASP A 123 19.66 -0.22 9.11
N GLY A 124 18.76 0.19 10.03
CA GLY A 124 18.25 -0.65 11.13
C GLY A 124 18.97 -0.47 12.47
N GLU A 125 19.96 0.42 12.55
CA GLU A 125 20.83 0.58 13.72
C GLU A 125 20.26 1.59 14.74
N ALA A 126 19.12 1.25 15.34
CA ALA A 126 18.36 2.16 16.21
C ALA A 126 19.17 2.69 17.42
N VAL A 127 20.02 1.85 18.02
CA VAL A 127 20.87 2.25 19.16
C VAL A 127 21.95 3.25 18.73
N ALA A 128 22.64 2.98 17.63
CA ALA A 128 23.68 3.86 17.13
C ALA A 128 23.11 5.21 16.65
N GLY A 129 21.94 5.20 16.00
CA GLY A 129 21.21 6.41 15.65
C GLY A 129 20.87 7.25 16.87
N TYR A 130 20.36 6.63 17.94
CA TYR A 130 20.08 7.31 19.21
C TYR A 130 21.35 7.89 19.88
N ASP A 131 22.48 7.20 19.81
CA ASP A 131 23.75 7.68 20.34
C ASP A 131 24.28 8.92 19.62
N ILE A 132 24.10 9.00 18.29
CA ILE A 132 24.41 10.19 17.50
C ILE A 132 23.53 11.37 17.94
N LEU A 133 22.24 11.12 18.20
CA LEU A 133 21.31 12.14 18.69
C LEU A 133 21.68 12.67 20.08
N LYS A 134 22.26 11.82 20.97
CA LYS A 134 22.82 12.31 22.24
C LYS A 134 23.98 13.30 22.03
N ARG A 135 24.86 13.05 21.06
CA ARG A 135 25.92 14.02 20.69
C ARG A 135 25.32 15.32 20.18
N ALA A 136 24.28 15.25 19.33
CA ALA A 136 23.61 16.44 18.82
C ALA A 136 22.98 17.27 19.94
N ARG A 137 22.31 16.60 20.89
CA ARG A 137 21.71 17.23 22.08
C ARG A 137 22.76 17.95 22.93
N ALA A 138 23.88 17.29 23.23
CA ALA A 138 24.94 17.87 24.05
C ALA A 138 25.52 19.17 23.44
N ILE A 139 25.62 19.24 22.10
CA ILE A 139 26.05 20.47 21.40
C ILE A 139 24.96 21.53 21.49
N ALA A 140 23.69 21.16 21.30
CA ALA A 140 22.58 22.12 21.35
C ALA A 140 22.44 22.75 22.75
N GLU A 141 22.56 21.95 23.81
CA GLU A 141 22.45 22.40 25.19
C GLU A 141 23.64 23.22 25.69
N ALA A 142 24.76 23.21 24.97
CA ALA A 142 25.93 24.02 25.33
C ALA A 142 25.75 25.52 25.06
N GLU A 143 24.81 25.90 24.19
CA GLU A 143 24.56 27.28 23.80
C GLU A 143 23.07 27.59 23.66
N ASP A 144 22.57 28.57 24.42
CA ASP A 144 21.17 29.01 24.47
C ASP A 144 20.49 29.15 23.10
N HIS A 145 21.17 29.76 22.12
CA HIS A 145 20.60 29.99 20.79
C HIS A 145 20.48 28.69 19.97
N LEU A 146 21.39 27.73 20.16
CA LEU A 146 21.31 26.40 19.54
C LEU A 146 20.21 25.57 20.22
N ALA A 147 20.12 25.63 21.54
CA ALA A 147 19.04 24.98 22.30
C ALA A 147 17.67 25.47 21.85
N ALA A 148 17.49 26.80 21.77
CA ALA A 148 16.26 27.42 21.30
C ALA A 148 15.86 26.96 19.88
N THR A 149 16.84 26.67 19.02
CA THR A 149 16.60 26.31 17.61
C THR A 149 16.39 24.82 17.40
N PHE A 150 17.26 23.98 17.98
CA PHE A 150 17.38 22.57 17.58
C PHE A 150 16.88 21.58 18.62
N LEU A 151 16.86 21.94 19.91
CA LEU A 151 16.54 21.00 20.98
C LEU A 151 15.16 20.34 20.79
N PRO A 152 14.09 21.06 20.39
CA PRO A 152 12.78 20.44 20.15
C PRO A 152 12.80 19.34 19.08
N SER A 153 13.49 19.57 17.96
CA SER A 153 13.65 18.57 16.90
C SER A 153 14.49 17.38 17.37
N ILE A 154 15.57 17.63 18.10
CA ILE A 154 16.45 16.57 18.63
C ILE A 154 15.70 15.69 19.62
N VAL A 155 14.98 16.27 20.58
CA VAL A 155 14.24 15.53 21.62
C VAL A 155 13.13 14.70 20.99
N TYR A 156 12.37 15.26 20.04
CA TYR A 156 11.37 14.51 19.29
C TYR A 156 12.01 13.33 18.53
N PHE A 157 13.15 13.54 17.85
CA PHE A 157 13.82 12.47 17.13
C PHE A 157 14.38 11.39 18.06
N GLN A 158 14.90 11.78 19.24
CA GLN A 158 15.31 10.84 20.28
C GLN A 158 14.13 9.96 20.75
N ALA A 159 12.93 10.55 20.87
CA ALA A 159 11.72 9.82 21.23
C ALA A 159 11.32 8.80 20.15
N VAL A 160 11.29 9.22 18.88
CA VAL A 160 10.98 8.33 17.74
C VAL A 160 12.00 7.21 17.59
N ALA A 161 13.30 7.50 17.68
CA ALA A 161 14.35 6.48 17.61
C ALA A 161 14.26 5.46 18.76
N ALA A 162 13.91 5.92 19.97
CA ALA A 162 13.71 5.05 21.12
C ALA A 162 12.45 4.17 20.98
N LEU A 163 11.36 4.72 20.42
CA LEU A 163 10.15 3.95 20.16
C LEU A 163 10.42 2.88 19.10
N ARG A 164 11.13 3.23 18.01
CA ARG A 164 11.57 2.29 16.97
C ARG A 164 12.40 1.15 17.53
N ARG A 165 13.33 1.44 18.46
CA ARG A 165 14.06 0.40 19.19
C ARG A 165 13.09 -0.51 19.96
N GLY A 166 12.11 0.06 20.65
CA GLY A 166 11.08 -0.72 21.35
C GLY A 166 10.31 -1.67 20.42
N GLU A 167 9.92 -1.19 19.23
CA GLU A 167 9.28 -2.01 18.20
C GLU A 167 10.21 -3.14 17.71
N ASN A 168 11.49 -2.86 17.47
CA ASN A 168 12.46 -3.88 17.06
C ASN A 168 12.62 -4.95 18.14
N ASP A 169 12.86 -4.55 19.39
CA ASP A 169 13.11 -5.47 20.51
C ASP A 169 11.89 -6.36 20.83
N ASN A 170 10.67 -5.91 20.48
CA ASN A 170 9.43 -6.57 20.92
C ASN A 170 8.50 -7.02 19.79
N CYS A 171 8.18 -6.17 18.82
CA CYS A 171 7.29 -6.55 17.71
C CYS A 171 8.01 -7.34 16.61
N ILE A 172 9.29 -7.07 16.37
CA ILE A 172 10.09 -7.83 15.40
C ILE A 172 10.65 -9.09 16.06
N MET A 173 11.46 -8.94 17.11
CA MET A 173 12.21 -10.05 17.69
C MET A 173 11.37 -11.01 18.55
N CYS A 174 10.25 -10.54 19.10
CA CYS A 174 9.35 -11.33 19.96
C CYS A 174 7.95 -11.49 19.34
N ARG A 175 7.88 -11.62 18.01
CA ARG A 175 6.62 -11.64 17.26
C ARG A 175 5.68 -12.75 17.74
N GLY A 176 4.39 -12.40 17.84
CA GLY A 176 3.26 -13.31 17.97
C GLY A 176 2.00 -12.74 17.29
N GLU A 177 0.87 -13.43 17.42
CA GLU A 177 -0.40 -13.16 16.71
C GLU A 177 -1.08 -11.81 17.01
N SER A 178 -0.54 -11.03 17.95
CA SER A 178 -1.05 -9.72 18.35
C SER A 178 -0.01 -8.60 18.21
N SER A 179 1.21 -8.93 17.78
CA SER A 179 2.33 -7.99 17.80
C SER A 179 2.03 -6.73 16.99
N CYS A 180 2.11 -5.58 17.67
CA CYS A 180 1.86 -4.27 17.08
C CYS A 180 0.46 -4.09 16.44
N ILE A 181 -0.56 -4.81 16.92
CA ILE A 181 -1.96 -4.63 16.51
C ILE A 181 -2.68 -3.73 17.52
N LEU A 182 -3.40 -2.72 17.03
CA LEU A 182 -4.23 -1.82 17.82
C LEU A 182 -5.69 -2.34 17.89
N PRO A 183 -6.36 -2.28 19.05
CA PRO A 183 -5.81 -1.96 20.38
C PRO A 183 -4.76 -2.95 20.87
N ILE A 184 -3.67 -2.45 21.49
CA ILE A 184 -2.56 -3.32 21.95
C ILE A 184 -3.05 -4.23 23.07
N SER A 185 -3.14 -5.53 22.77
CA SER A 185 -3.56 -6.54 23.71
C SER A 185 -2.48 -6.80 24.77
N LYS A 186 -2.87 -7.42 25.89
CA LYS A 186 -1.92 -7.82 26.95
C LYS A 186 -0.79 -8.72 26.43
N ALA A 187 -1.08 -9.57 25.44
CA ALA A 187 -0.09 -10.46 24.84
C ALA A 187 0.93 -9.73 23.95
N ALA A 188 0.61 -8.51 23.51
CA ALA A 188 1.47 -7.69 22.66
C ALA A 188 2.22 -6.57 23.42
N GLN A 189 2.09 -6.54 24.76
CA GLN A 189 2.83 -5.58 25.58
C GLN A 189 4.33 -5.90 25.57
N HIS A 190 5.16 -4.86 25.50
CA HIS A 190 6.60 -4.96 25.37
C HIS A 190 7.23 -5.58 26.62
N LEU A 191 7.90 -6.72 26.43
CA LEU A 191 8.69 -7.41 27.44
C LEU A 191 10.03 -6.70 27.72
N TYR A 192 10.57 -6.00 26.72
CA TYR A 192 11.77 -5.17 26.80
C TYR A 192 11.36 -3.69 26.79
N PRO A 193 11.07 -3.08 27.96
CA PRO A 193 10.40 -1.79 28.05
C PRO A 193 11.32 -0.60 27.77
N GLN A 194 12.64 -0.80 27.65
CA GLN A 194 13.62 0.29 27.64
C GLN A 194 13.39 1.28 26.49
N GLY A 195 13.00 0.78 25.31
CA GLY A 195 12.62 1.61 24.17
C GLY A 195 11.41 2.50 24.48
N SER A 196 10.30 1.89 24.88
CA SER A 196 9.04 2.58 25.20
C SER A 196 9.19 3.57 26.37
N THR A 197 9.85 3.18 27.47
CA THR A 197 10.09 4.08 28.61
C THR A 197 10.97 5.27 28.24
N THR A 198 11.97 5.06 27.38
CA THR A 198 12.82 6.15 26.87
C THR A 198 12.03 7.08 25.94
N ALA A 199 11.17 6.54 25.10
CA ALA A 199 10.28 7.31 24.24
C ALA A 199 9.31 8.17 25.06
N ILE A 200 8.64 7.58 26.07
CA ILE A 200 7.74 8.29 27.01
C ILE A 200 8.47 9.49 27.63
N ARG A 201 9.66 9.28 28.20
CA ARG A 201 10.44 10.38 28.81
C ARG A 201 10.66 11.55 27.85
N HIS A 202 11.09 11.27 26.61
CA HIS A 202 11.41 12.31 25.64
C HIS A 202 10.16 12.97 25.06
N PHE A 203 9.08 12.22 24.80
CA PHE A 203 7.81 12.81 24.37
C PHE A 203 7.21 13.69 25.47
N THR A 204 7.25 13.27 26.74
CA THR A 204 6.83 14.12 27.87
C THR A 204 7.70 15.38 27.95
N GLU A 205 9.03 15.27 27.86
CA GLU A 205 9.93 16.45 27.84
C GLU A 205 9.57 17.43 26.71
N TYR A 206 9.25 16.92 25.53
CA TYR A 206 8.83 17.72 24.39
C TYR A 206 7.46 18.39 24.63
N LEU A 207 6.48 17.64 25.12
CA LEU A 207 5.10 18.10 25.30
C LEU A 207 4.93 19.10 26.45
N GLU A 208 5.82 19.13 27.44
CA GLU A 208 5.86 20.23 28.43
C GLU A 208 6.09 21.60 27.77
N ARG A 209 6.74 21.63 26.60
CA ARG A 209 6.99 22.86 25.82
C ARG A 209 5.96 23.06 24.70
N PHE A 210 5.46 21.97 24.11
CA PHE A 210 4.55 21.98 22.96
C PHE A 210 3.32 21.10 23.21
N PRO A 211 2.46 21.46 24.19
CA PRO A 211 1.37 20.60 24.66
C PRO A 211 0.30 20.29 23.59
N ASP A 212 0.20 21.12 22.56
CA ASP A 212 -0.82 21.01 21.51
C ASP A 212 -0.37 20.15 20.30
N ASP A 213 0.86 19.63 20.30
CA ASP A 213 1.36 18.77 19.20
C ASP A 213 0.72 17.38 19.27
N LEU A 214 -0.39 17.20 18.53
CA LEU A 214 -1.17 15.97 18.54
C LEU A 214 -0.38 14.74 18.06
N GLU A 215 0.63 14.92 17.19
CA GLU A 215 1.45 13.82 16.71
C GLU A 215 2.35 13.28 17.83
N ALA A 216 2.98 14.17 18.60
CA ALA A 216 3.77 13.78 19.76
C ALA A 216 2.89 13.20 20.88
N ARG A 217 1.68 13.75 21.09
CA ARG A 217 0.70 13.17 22.01
C ARG A 217 0.32 11.76 21.60
N TRP A 218 0.01 11.54 20.33
CA TRP A 218 -0.33 10.22 19.80
C TRP A 218 0.78 9.21 20.08
N LEU A 219 2.03 9.52 19.71
CA LEU A 219 3.16 8.60 19.93
C LEU A 219 3.47 8.36 21.41
N LEU A 220 3.25 9.36 22.28
CA LEU A 220 3.30 9.17 23.73
C LEU A 220 2.25 8.13 24.19
N ASN A 221 1.01 8.25 23.70
CA ASN A 221 -0.07 7.35 24.07
C ASN A 221 0.20 5.93 23.55
N VAL A 222 0.67 5.77 22.30
CA VAL A 222 1.12 4.47 21.75
C VAL A 222 2.22 3.87 22.63
N ALA A 223 3.24 4.66 23.02
CA ALA A 223 4.30 4.16 23.90
C ALA A 223 3.76 3.67 25.26
N HIS A 224 2.78 4.35 25.86
CA HIS A 224 2.10 3.85 27.07
C HIS A 224 1.25 2.60 26.82
N MET A 225 0.56 2.50 25.67
CA MET A 225 -0.19 1.29 25.27
C MET A 225 0.75 0.08 25.19
N THR A 226 1.96 0.25 24.65
CA THR A 226 2.95 -0.85 24.59
C THR A 226 3.36 -1.37 25.96
N LEU A 227 3.19 -0.59 27.02
CA LEU A 227 3.51 -0.98 28.41
C LEU A 227 2.27 -1.39 29.22
N GLY A 228 1.08 -1.40 28.62
CA GLY A 228 -0.16 -1.67 29.34
C GLY A 228 -0.56 -0.56 30.33
N GLU A 229 -0.07 0.66 30.09
CA GLU A 229 -0.26 1.80 31.00
C GLU A 229 -1.34 2.78 30.55
N TYR A 230 -1.82 2.63 29.32
CA TYR A 230 -2.89 3.46 28.76
C TYR A 230 -4.28 2.99 29.26
N PRO A 231 -5.21 3.90 29.57
CA PRO A 231 -5.04 5.36 29.58
C PRO A 231 -4.46 5.89 30.91
N ASP A 232 -4.44 5.07 31.96
CA ASP A 232 -4.36 5.50 33.36
C ASP A 232 -3.06 6.22 33.76
N LYS A 233 -1.92 5.91 33.13
CA LYS A 233 -0.64 6.58 33.43
C LYS A 233 -0.25 7.65 32.42
N VAL A 234 -1.09 7.95 31.44
CA VAL A 234 -0.85 9.09 30.54
C VAL A 234 -1.24 10.37 31.29
N ASP A 235 -0.38 11.39 31.27
CA ASP A 235 -0.75 12.70 31.81
C ASP A 235 -2.05 13.20 31.13
N PRO A 236 -3.10 13.55 31.91
CA PRO A 236 -4.38 13.98 31.34
C PRO A 236 -4.30 15.15 30.35
N ARG A 237 -3.26 16.00 30.44
CA ARG A 237 -3.01 17.09 29.48
C ARG A 237 -2.68 16.56 28.08
N PHE A 238 -2.08 15.38 27.99
CA PHE A 238 -1.54 14.79 26.77
C PHE A 238 -2.32 13.57 26.27
N LEU A 239 -3.29 13.07 27.04
CA LEU A 239 -4.13 11.93 26.70
C LEU A 239 -4.82 12.11 25.32
N VAL A 240 -4.83 11.05 24.53
CA VAL A 240 -5.57 10.91 23.27
C VAL A 240 -6.58 9.78 23.46
N THR A 241 -7.87 10.10 23.45
CA THR A 241 -8.94 9.11 23.61
C THR A 241 -9.28 8.48 22.26
N MET A 242 -9.59 7.17 22.29
CA MET A 242 -9.80 6.35 21.09
C MET A 242 -11.16 5.65 21.13
N ASP A 243 -12.12 6.20 21.88
CA ASP A 243 -13.42 5.57 22.13
C ASP A 243 -14.19 5.35 20.82
N ALA A 244 -14.10 6.30 19.88
CA ALA A 244 -14.71 6.18 18.56
C ALA A 244 -14.12 5.02 17.75
N TYR A 245 -12.79 4.87 17.75
CA TYR A 245 -12.11 3.77 17.07
C TYR A 245 -12.37 2.41 17.76
N ALA A 246 -12.41 2.38 19.09
CA ALA A 246 -12.65 1.16 19.86
C ALA A 246 -14.10 0.66 19.76
N HIS A 247 -15.03 1.53 19.35
CA HIS A 247 -16.42 1.18 19.15
C HIS A 247 -16.66 0.69 17.72
N SER A 248 -16.74 -0.64 17.55
CA SER A 248 -17.24 -1.24 16.31
C SER A 248 -18.74 -1.48 16.41
N GLU A 249 -19.47 -1.07 15.38
CA GLU A 249 -20.91 -1.33 15.29
C GLU A 249 -21.22 -2.81 15.06
N PHE A 250 -20.33 -3.51 14.34
CA PHE A 250 -20.41 -4.92 14.02
C PHE A 250 -19.16 -5.65 14.54
N ASP A 251 -19.31 -6.95 14.76
CA ASP A 251 -18.22 -7.86 15.14
C ASP A 251 -18.37 -9.14 14.32
N ILE A 252 -17.43 -9.34 13.39
CA ILE A 252 -17.36 -10.54 12.54
C ILE A 252 -16.33 -11.54 13.05
N GLY A 253 -15.87 -11.37 14.29
CA GLY A 253 -14.83 -12.18 14.89
C GLY A 253 -13.43 -11.65 14.62
N ARG A 254 -12.47 -12.13 15.43
CA ARG A 254 -11.08 -11.69 15.39
C ARG A 254 -10.29 -12.50 14.37
N PHE A 255 -9.72 -11.81 13.41
CA PHE A 255 -8.75 -12.35 12.46
C PHE A 255 -7.41 -12.57 13.17
N ARG A 256 -6.79 -13.73 12.97
CA ARG A 256 -5.55 -14.09 13.66
C ARG A 256 -4.37 -14.03 12.69
N ASP A 257 -3.31 -13.32 13.07
CA ASP A 257 -2.05 -13.42 12.33
C ASP A 257 -1.42 -14.81 12.54
N VAL A 258 -1.55 -15.66 11.53
CA VAL A 258 -1.00 -17.02 11.48
C VAL A 258 0.24 -17.12 10.58
N GLY A 259 0.70 -16.01 9.99
CA GLY A 259 1.79 -16.05 8.99
C GLY A 259 3.03 -16.79 9.47
N HIS A 260 3.40 -16.62 10.75
CA HIS A 260 4.56 -17.27 11.38
C HIS A 260 4.36 -18.78 11.64
N LYS A 261 3.11 -19.23 11.74
CA LYS A 261 2.75 -20.65 11.90
C LYS A 261 2.78 -21.37 10.56
N VAL A 262 2.35 -20.69 9.50
CA VAL A 262 2.21 -21.27 8.16
C VAL A 262 3.41 -21.01 7.25
N GLY A 263 4.41 -20.23 7.67
CA GLY A 263 5.70 -20.09 6.97
C GLY A 263 5.84 -18.89 6.02
N VAL A 264 4.90 -17.95 6.00
CA VAL A 264 4.87 -16.81 5.04
C VAL A 264 5.25 -15.46 5.66
N ASN A 265 5.90 -15.50 6.83
CA ASN A 265 6.08 -14.37 7.73
C ASN A 265 7.36 -13.55 7.50
N ARG A 266 7.93 -13.58 6.28
CA ARG A 266 9.23 -12.97 5.97
C ARG A 266 9.34 -11.52 6.47
N LEU A 267 10.50 -11.20 7.04
CA LEU A 267 10.86 -9.83 7.43
C LEU A 267 11.24 -9.05 6.17
N ASN A 268 10.41 -8.08 5.78
CA ASN A 268 10.48 -7.45 4.47
C ASN A 268 10.28 -5.93 4.53
N GLN A 269 10.69 -5.25 3.47
CA GLN A 269 10.29 -3.86 3.20
C GLN A 269 8.88 -3.84 2.56
N ALA A 270 8.39 -2.64 2.25
CA ALA A 270 7.27 -2.43 1.34
C ALA A 270 7.42 -3.29 0.07
N GLY A 271 6.32 -3.70 -0.55
CA GLY A 271 6.33 -4.48 -1.79
C GLY A 271 4.94 -4.95 -2.19
N GLY A 272 4.90 -5.75 -3.25
CA GLY A 272 3.71 -6.38 -3.85
C GLY A 272 3.48 -7.81 -3.37
N ALA A 273 2.22 -8.24 -3.36
CA ALA A 273 1.82 -9.62 -3.08
C ALA A 273 0.72 -10.07 -4.04
N ILE A 274 0.75 -11.35 -4.43
CA ILE A 274 -0.28 -12.04 -5.19
C ILE A 274 -0.63 -13.34 -4.45
N MET A 275 -1.92 -13.65 -4.38
CA MET A 275 -2.42 -14.97 -3.97
C MET A 275 -3.09 -15.64 -5.18
N GLU A 276 -2.57 -16.78 -5.66
CA GLU A 276 -3.11 -17.48 -6.84
C GLU A 276 -2.63 -18.94 -6.92
N ASP A 277 -3.38 -19.81 -7.60
CA ASP A 277 -2.98 -21.18 -7.97
C ASP A 277 -1.95 -21.16 -9.12
N PHE A 278 -0.66 -21.04 -8.80
CA PHE A 278 0.41 -20.92 -9.80
C PHE A 278 0.90 -22.26 -10.36
N ASP A 279 0.69 -23.36 -9.64
CA ASP A 279 1.15 -24.69 -10.08
C ASP A 279 0.03 -25.60 -10.60
N GLY A 280 -1.23 -25.17 -10.47
CA GLY A 280 -2.40 -25.84 -11.01
C GLY A 280 -2.92 -26.98 -10.13
N ASP A 281 -2.53 -27.03 -8.86
CA ASP A 281 -2.96 -28.08 -7.92
C ASP A 281 -4.30 -27.78 -7.24
N GLY A 282 -4.83 -26.57 -7.44
CA GLY A 282 -6.11 -26.10 -6.89
C GLY A 282 -6.00 -25.51 -5.48
N LEU A 283 -4.80 -25.24 -4.98
CA LEU A 283 -4.54 -24.49 -3.76
C LEU A 283 -3.93 -23.13 -4.10
N LEU A 284 -4.19 -22.12 -3.26
CA LEU A 284 -3.66 -20.78 -3.51
C LEU A 284 -2.24 -20.66 -2.95
N ASP A 285 -1.28 -20.40 -3.82
CA ASP A 285 0.10 -20.06 -3.51
C ASP A 285 0.25 -18.55 -3.26
N LEU A 286 1.44 -18.11 -2.82
CA LEU A 286 1.77 -16.70 -2.61
C LEU A 286 3.06 -16.28 -3.31
N VAL A 287 3.00 -15.18 -4.05
CA VAL A 287 4.19 -14.47 -4.57
C VAL A 287 4.32 -13.15 -3.85
N VAL A 288 5.54 -12.83 -3.38
CA VAL A 288 5.82 -11.61 -2.62
C VAL A 288 7.08 -10.94 -3.14
N THR A 289 7.05 -9.62 -3.34
CA THR A 289 8.21 -8.83 -3.78
C THR A 289 8.76 -7.96 -2.64
N ALA A 290 9.75 -7.11 -2.92
CA ALA A 290 10.33 -6.22 -1.93
C ALA A 290 10.82 -4.94 -2.63
N PHE A 291 10.60 -3.78 -2.03
CA PHE A 291 11.04 -2.50 -2.59
C PHE A 291 12.57 -2.45 -2.66
N ASP A 292 13.26 -3.08 -1.71
CA ASP A 292 14.71 -3.16 -1.63
C ASP A 292 15.29 -3.83 -2.89
N PRO A 293 16.10 -3.12 -3.70
CA PRO A 293 16.76 -3.71 -4.87
C PRO A 293 17.80 -4.80 -4.52
N LEU A 294 18.09 -5.01 -3.23
CA LEU A 294 18.96 -6.08 -2.75
C LEU A 294 18.21 -7.40 -2.50
N GLU A 295 16.89 -7.32 -2.31
CA GLU A 295 16.08 -8.46 -1.87
C GLU A 295 15.47 -9.18 -3.08
N SER A 296 15.53 -10.51 -3.06
CA SER A 296 14.79 -11.36 -3.99
C SER A 296 13.30 -11.33 -3.66
N MET A 297 12.46 -11.42 -4.69
CA MET A 297 11.08 -11.90 -4.50
C MET A 297 11.06 -13.30 -3.87
N ALA A 298 9.89 -13.70 -3.35
CA ALA A 298 9.63 -15.02 -2.79
C ALA A 298 8.44 -15.68 -3.48
N PHE A 299 8.50 -17.00 -3.59
CA PHE A 299 7.41 -17.87 -4.00
C PHE A 299 7.16 -18.88 -2.90
N TYR A 300 5.96 -18.83 -2.31
CA TYR A 300 5.50 -19.73 -1.26
C TYR A 300 4.44 -20.66 -1.84
N HIS A 301 4.74 -21.94 -1.89
CA HIS A 301 3.82 -22.96 -2.36
C HIS A 301 2.96 -23.47 -1.21
N ASN A 302 1.66 -23.54 -1.40
CA ASN A 302 0.73 -24.10 -0.42
C ASN A 302 0.89 -25.62 -0.37
N ASP A 303 1.25 -26.16 0.81
CA ASP A 303 1.59 -27.57 0.95
C ASP A 303 0.37 -28.51 1.06
N GLY A 304 -0.85 -27.96 1.10
CA GLY A 304 -2.10 -28.69 1.30
C GLY A 304 -2.25 -29.31 2.70
N GLN A 305 -1.35 -29.00 3.62
CA GLN A 305 -1.35 -29.42 5.03
C GLN A 305 -1.62 -28.24 5.99
N GLY A 306 -2.00 -27.07 5.44
CA GLY A 306 -2.27 -25.85 6.19
C GLY A 306 -1.03 -24.96 6.37
N GLY A 307 0.02 -25.19 5.57
CA GLY A 307 1.26 -24.43 5.58
C GLY A 307 1.73 -24.04 4.18
N PHE A 308 2.89 -23.38 4.13
CA PHE A 308 3.57 -23.02 2.90
C PHE A 308 5.05 -23.41 2.95
N ASP A 309 5.55 -23.90 1.81
CA ASP A 309 6.98 -24.09 1.55
C ASP A 309 7.54 -22.89 0.79
N ASP A 310 8.66 -22.31 1.24
CA ASP A 310 9.42 -21.37 0.42
C ASP A 310 10.15 -22.14 -0.71
N ARG A 311 9.68 -21.95 -1.95
CA ARG A 311 10.22 -22.54 -3.18
C ARG A 311 10.83 -21.49 -4.11
N THR A 312 11.33 -20.39 -3.55
CA THR A 312 11.88 -19.25 -4.32
C THR A 312 12.99 -19.65 -5.30
N ALA A 313 13.85 -20.60 -4.94
CA ALA A 313 14.95 -21.04 -5.79
C ALA A 313 14.46 -22.00 -6.89
N GLU A 314 13.59 -22.93 -6.53
CA GLU A 314 12.96 -23.93 -7.39
C GLU A 314 12.07 -23.28 -8.45
N ALA A 315 11.32 -22.25 -8.05
CA ALA A 315 10.47 -21.45 -8.93
C ALA A 315 11.26 -20.58 -9.93
N GLY A 316 12.59 -20.52 -9.82
CA GLY A 316 13.44 -19.73 -10.74
C GLY A 316 13.41 -18.22 -10.50
N VAL A 317 12.76 -17.76 -9.42
CA VAL A 317 12.54 -16.32 -9.16
C VAL A 317 13.59 -15.68 -8.24
N LYS A 318 14.54 -16.45 -7.70
CA LYS A 318 15.61 -15.97 -6.80
C LYS A 318 16.44 -14.80 -7.36
N GLY A 319 16.61 -14.73 -8.68
CA GLY A 319 17.36 -13.65 -9.35
C GLY A 319 16.54 -12.38 -9.60
N GLN A 320 15.24 -12.42 -9.34
CA GLN A 320 14.33 -11.31 -9.58
C GLN A 320 14.27 -10.42 -8.34
N LEU A 321 15.13 -9.41 -8.34
CA LEU A 321 15.35 -8.52 -7.21
C LEU A 321 14.42 -7.31 -7.26
N GLY A 322 14.01 -6.80 -6.10
CA GLY A 322 13.22 -5.59 -6.02
C GLY A 322 11.79 -5.75 -6.60
N GLY A 323 10.95 -4.74 -6.37
CA GLY A 323 9.55 -4.71 -6.79
C GLY A 323 8.68 -4.10 -5.71
N LEU A 324 8.04 -2.96 -6.01
CA LEU A 324 7.07 -2.36 -5.09
C LEU A 324 5.66 -2.94 -5.29
N PHE A 325 5.44 -3.61 -6.42
CA PHE A 325 4.17 -4.18 -6.81
C PHE A 325 4.41 -5.41 -7.71
N CYS A 326 3.44 -6.31 -7.75
CA CYS A 326 3.36 -7.41 -8.69
C CYS A 326 1.89 -7.75 -8.94
N VAL A 327 1.58 -8.22 -10.14
CA VAL A 327 0.23 -8.62 -10.56
C VAL A 327 0.32 -9.82 -11.49
N GLN A 328 -0.66 -10.71 -11.42
CA GLN A 328 -0.74 -11.93 -12.23
C GLN A 328 -1.69 -11.79 -13.43
N ALA A 329 -1.38 -12.52 -14.50
CA ALA A 329 -2.27 -12.79 -15.63
C ALA A 329 -1.73 -13.99 -16.43
N ASP A 330 -2.59 -14.69 -17.16
CA ASP A 330 -2.18 -15.63 -18.22
C ASP A 330 -2.02 -14.82 -19.52
N TYR A 331 -0.83 -14.28 -19.79
CA TYR A 331 -0.65 -13.30 -20.87
C TYR A 331 -0.57 -13.96 -22.25
N ASP A 332 -0.21 -15.25 -22.33
CA ASP A 332 -0.11 -15.98 -23.59
C ASP A 332 -1.19 -17.07 -23.79
N ASN A 333 -2.22 -17.07 -22.93
CA ASN A 333 -3.41 -17.94 -22.97
C ASN A 333 -3.07 -19.44 -22.89
N ASP A 334 -1.95 -19.81 -22.26
CA ASP A 334 -1.49 -21.19 -22.17
C ASP A 334 -2.11 -21.98 -21.00
N GLY A 335 -2.88 -21.30 -20.15
CA GLY A 335 -3.56 -21.86 -18.98
C GLY A 335 -2.74 -21.80 -17.69
N LEU A 336 -1.55 -21.18 -17.72
CA LEU A 336 -0.66 -21.03 -16.58
C LEU A 336 -0.58 -19.56 -16.19
N MET A 337 -0.69 -19.30 -14.89
CA MET A 337 -0.65 -17.91 -14.42
C MET A 337 0.78 -17.36 -14.43
N ASP A 338 1.00 -16.23 -15.09
CA ASP A 338 2.28 -15.52 -15.20
C ASP A 338 2.37 -14.34 -14.23
N LEU A 339 3.56 -13.72 -14.13
CA LEU A 339 3.83 -12.61 -13.22
C LEU A 339 4.37 -11.38 -13.96
N TYR A 340 3.81 -10.21 -13.66
CA TYR A 340 4.41 -8.93 -14.01
C TYR A 340 4.85 -8.16 -12.76
N VAL A 341 6.08 -7.64 -12.80
CA VAL A 341 6.72 -6.94 -11.68
C VAL A 341 7.27 -5.60 -12.16
N PRO A 342 6.49 -4.50 -11.99
CA PRO A 342 7.03 -3.16 -12.18
C PRO A 342 7.97 -2.77 -11.03
N ARG A 343 8.87 -1.83 -11.30
CA ARG A 343 9.91 -1.40 -10.35
C ARG A 343 10.09 0.10 -10.34
N GLY A 344 10.89 0.56 -9.39
CA GLY A 344 11.48 1.90 -9.40
C GLY A 344 10.58 3.07 -8.99
N ALA A 345 9.27 2.85 -8.78
CA ALA A 345 8.32 3.76 -8.11
C ALA A 345 8.90 5.00 -7.40
N TRP A 346 9.28 4.87 -6.12
CA TRP A 346 9.69 6.00 -5.28
C TRP A 346 11.12 6.48 -5.50
N ILE A 347 11.88 5.83 -6.38
CA ILE A 347 13.25 6.24 -6.70
C ILE A 347 13.26 7.10 -7.96
N SER A 348 14.29 7.92 -8.12
CA SER A 348 14.36 8.88 -9.24
C SER A 348 14.85 8.25 -10.56
N ARG A 349 15.40 7.03 -10.50
CA ARG A 349 16.01 6.34 -11.63
C ARG A 349 15.22 5.08 -11.99
N PRO A 350 15.01 4.84 -13.28
CA PRO A 350 14.23 3.71 -13.73
C PRO A 350 14.97 2.40 -13.51
N ILE A 351 14.21 1.37 -13.12
CA ILE A 351 14.66 -0.03 -13.02
C ILE A 351 13.81 -0.83 -13.99
N ARG A 352 14.42 -1.75 -14.75
CA ARG A 352 13.67 -2.62 -15.66
C ARG A 352 12.57 -3.41 -14.93
N PRO A 353 11.39 -3.61 -15.54
CA PRO A 353 10.39 -4.52 -15.02
C PRO A 353 10.81 -5.99 -15.26
N SER A 354 9.95 -6.91 -14.81
CA SER A 354 10.01 -8.32 -15.22
C SER A 354 8.63 -8.81 -15.67
N LEU A 355 8.56 -9.48 -16.81
CA LEU A 355 7.49 -10.42 -17.15
C LEU A 355 8.06 -11.83 -17.02
N LEU A 356 7.51 -12.61 -16.10
CA LEU A 356 7.96 -13.96 -15.79
C LEU A 356 6.89 -14.94 -16.24
N ARG A 357 7.19 -15.67 -17.33
CA ARG A 357 6.28 -16.68 -17.86
C ARG A 357 6.37 -17.95 -17.05
N ASN A 358 5.24 -18.47 -16.61
CA ASN A 358 5.12 -19.77 -15.97
C ASN A 358 5.33 -20.89 -16.99
N GLN A 359 6.13 -21.89 -16.63
CA GLN A 359 6.45 -23.05 -17.45
C GLN A 359 5.70 -24.30 -16.98
N GLY A 360 4.85 -24.16 -15.97
CA GLY A 360 4.12 -25.21 -15.29
C GLY A 360 4.76 -25.55 -13.94
N GLY A 361 3.93 -25.99 -12.99
CA GLY A 361 4.40 -26.41 -11.66
C GLY A 361 4.98 -25.27 -10.81
N GLY A 362 4.58 -24.01 -11.05
CA GLY A 362 5.09 -22.84 -10.34
C GLY A 362 6.54 -22.45 -10.69
N VAL A 363 7.04 -22.85 -11.87
CA VAL A 363 8.40 -22.52 -12.33
C VAL A 363 8.35 -21.42 -13.37
N PHE A 364 9.11 -20.34 -13.16
CA PHE A 364 9.03 -19.14 -13.98
C PHE A 364 10.31 -18.87 -14.78
N ALA A 365 10.16 -18.34 -15.99
CA ALA A 365 11.24 -17.84 -16.82
C ALA A 365 11.05 -16.37 -17.18
N ASP A 366 12.10 -15.58 -17.05
CA ASP A 366 12.10 -14.17 -17.45
C ASP A 366 12.06 -14.04 -18.98
N VAL A 367 10.92 -13.57 -19.50
CA VAL A 367 10.68 -13.35 -20.92
C VAL A 367 10.61 -11.87 -21.29
N THR A 368 10.95 -10.97 -20.35
CA THR A 368 10.74 -9.51 -20.46
C THR A 368 11.25 -8.92 -21.77
N GLU A 369 12.49 -9.24 -22.15
CA GLU A 369 13.11 -8.75 -23.39
C GLU A 369 12.41 -9.33 -24.62
N LYS A 370 12.17 -10.65 -24.63
CA LYS A 370 11.49 -11.34 -25.73
C LYS A 370 10.07 -10.78 -25.95
N ALA A 371 9.37 -10.44 -24.87
CA ALA A 371 8.03 -9.87 -24.89
C ALA A 371 8.00 -8.39 -25.32
N GLY A 372 9.15 -7.71 -25.40
CA GLY A 372 9.22 -6.28 -25.75
C GLY A 372 8.93 -5.34 -24.58
N LEU A 373 9.09 -5.80 -23.33
CA LEU A 373 8.74 -5.05 -22.11
C LEU A 373 9.97 -4.56 -21.32
N LEU A 374 11.17 -4.63 -21.90
CA LEU A 374 12.41 -4.30 -21.17
C LEU A 374 12.57 -2.80 -20.89
N ASP A 375 11.88 -1.95 -21.66
CA ASP A 375 11.95 -0.50 -21.52
C ASP A 375 11.49 -0.07 -20.12
N PRO A 376 12.36 0.55 -19.32
CA PRO A 376 12.08 0.71 -17.91
C PRO A 376 11.09 1.87 -17.68
N ILE A 377 10.16 1.66 -16.76
CA ILE A 377 9.16 2.62 -16.30
C ILE A 377 9.06 2.51 -14.79
N ASN A 378 9.20 3.64 -14.10
CA ASN A 378 8.97 3.68 -12.67
C ASN A 378 7.49 3.53 -12.39
N SER A 379 7.13 2.49 -11.66
CA SER A 379 5.74 2.17 -11.39
C SER A 379 5.57 1.39 -10.10
N ASN A 380 4.40 1.57 -9.50
CA ASN A 380 3.88 0.91 -8.31
C ASN A 380 2.48 0.31 -8.53
N SER A 381 1.97 0.37 -9.76
CA SER A 381 0.64 -0.14 -10.13
C SER A 381 0.59 -0.48 -11.61
N ALA A 382 0.03 -1.63 -11.91
CA ALA A 382 -0.24 -2.12 -13.25
C ALA A 382 -1.50 -2.99 -13.20
N CYS A 383 -2.25 -3.05 -14.29
CA CYS A 383 -3.47 -3.85 -14.37
C CYS A 383 -3.65 -4.43 -15.77
N TRP A 384 -4.29 -5.59 -15.82
CA TRP A 384 -4.55 -6.34 -17.05
C TRP A 384 -6.02 -6.24 -17.44
N ALA A 385 -6.29 -6.11 -18.74
CA ALA A 385 -7.62 -6.28 -19.34
C ALA A 385 -7.46 -6.58 -20.83
N ASP A 386 -8.44 -7.24 -21.42
CA ASP A 386 -8.60 -7.40 -22.87
C ASP A 386 -9.35 -6.15 -23.40
N TYR A 387 -8.62 -5.03 -23.63
CA TYR A 387 -9.27 -3.72 -23.81
C TYR A 387 -9.94 -3.57 -25.19
N ASP A 388 -9.52 -4.38 -26.18
CA ASP A 388 -10.09 -4.39 -27.52
C ASP A 388 -10.91 -5.66 -27.83
N ASN A 389 -11.15 -6.49 -26.80
CA ASN A 389 -11.99 -7.69 -26.88
C ASN A 389 -11.50 -8.67 -27.97
N ASP A 390 -10.19 -8.84 -28.11
CA ASP A 390 -9.57 -9.77 -29.06
C ASP A 390 -9.28 -11.16 -28.47
N GLY A 391 -9.44 -11.30 -27.14
CA GLY A 391 -9.21 -12.54 -26.40
C GLY A 391 -7.82 -12.64 -25.77
N HIS A 392 -6.98 -11.61 -25.91
CA HIS A 392 -5.66 -11.52 -25.28
C HIS A 392 -5.63 -10.37 -24.26
N VAL A 393 -5.07 -10.62 -23.09
CA VAL A 393 -4.96 -9.57 -22.08
C VAL A 393 -3.82 -8.60 -22.42
N ASP A 394 -4.13 -7.31 -22.32
CA ASP A 394 -3.22 -6.19 -22.48
C ASP A 394 -2.77 -5.64 -21.13
N LEU A 395 -1.65 -4.92 -21.13
CA LEU A 395 -1.03 -4.43 -19.91
C LEU A 395 -1.05 -2.90 -19.86
N PHE A 396 -1.73 -2.34 -18.85
CA PHE A 396 -1.58 -0.94 -18.49
C PHE A 396 -0.60 -0.77 -17.32
N VAL A 397 0.30 0.21 -17.41
CA VAL A 397 1.30 0.53 -16.37
C VAL A 397 1.26 2.01 -16.01
N CYS A 398 0.99 2.29 -14.74
CA CYS A 398 1.09 3.65 -14.19
C CYS A 398 2.52 4.17 -14.29
N GLY A 399 2.72 5.38 -14.81
CA GLY A 399 4.01 6.06 -14.85
C GLY A 399 4.22 6.98 -13.65
N GLU A 400 5.31 6.80 -12.92
CA GLU A 400 5.76 7.75 -11.90
C GLU A 400 6.76 8.75 -12.49
N ARG A 401 6.32 10.00 -12.65
CA ARG A 401 7.11 11.06 -13.32
C ARG A 401 7.46 10.68 -14.77
N GLN A 402 6.75 9.74 -15.35
CA GLN A 402 6.83 9.28 -16.74
C GLN A 402 5.39 9.22 -17.27
N TYR A 403 5.22 9.12 -18.58
CA TYR A 403 3.88 8.82 -19.12
C TYR A 403 3.47 7.41 -18.71
N ASN A 404 2.18 7.21 -18.47
CA ASN A 404 1.59 5.89 -18.40
C ASN A 404 1.81 5.16 -19.74
N ARG A 405 1.79 3.83 -19.71
CA ARG A 405 1.91 3.00 -20.91
C ARG A 405 0.75 2.03 -21.00
N LEU A 406 0.23 1.87 -22.20
CA LEU A 406 -0.66 0.78 -22.57
C LEU A 406 0.08 -0.10 -23.56
N TYR A 407 0.21 -1.38 -23.24
CA TYR A 407 0.87 -2.35 -24.08
C TYR A 407 -0.17 -3.31 -24.66
N HIS A 408 -0.39 -3.21 -25.96
CA HIS A 408 -1.27 -4.12 -26.69
C HIS A 408 -0.59 -5.47 -26.92
N ASN A 409 -1.27 -6.56 -26.59
CA ASN A 409 -0.80 -7.92 -26.75
C ASN A 409 -1.09 -8.42 -28.16
N LYS A 410 -0.05 -8.68 -28.96
CA LYS A 410 -0.21 -9.07 -30.38
C LYS A 410 -0.59 -10.54 -30.57
N GLY A 411 -1.01 -11.25 -29.52
CA GLY A 411 -1.39 -12.66 -29.54
C GLY A 411 -0.25 -13.66 -29.82
N ASN A 412 1.00 -13.20 -29.85
CA ASN A 412 2.18 -14.03 -30.13
C ASN A 412 3.21 -13.99 -28.99
N GLY A 413 2.78 -13.57 -27.80
CA GLY A 413 3.60 -13.41 -26.60
C GLY A 413 4.52 -12.18 -26.64
N THR A 414 4.23 -11.20 -27.51
CA THR A 414 4.95 -9.93 -27.56
C THR A 414 3.99 -8.75 -27.56
N PHE A 415 4.45 -7.63 -27.02
CA PHE A 415 3.65 -6.44 -26.83
C PHE A 415 4.07 -5.30 -27.77
N GLU A 416 3.19 -4.33 -27.95
CA GLU A 416 3.43 -3.04 -28.59
C GLU A 416 2.93 -1.91 -27.68
N GLU A 417 3.74 -0.88 -27.42
CA GLU A 417 3.30 0.27 -26.63
C GLU A 417 2.44 1.20 -27.50
N VAL A 418 1.19 1.38 -27.13
CA VAL A 418 0.16 2.10 -27.90
C VAL A 418 -0.47 3.24 -27.10
N GLY A 419 -0.05 3.51 -25.86
CA GLY A 419 -0.73 4.46 -24.96
C GLY A 419 -0.85 5.87 -25.55
N LEU A 420 0.17 6.31 -26.29
CA LEU A 420 0.12 7.57 -27.02
C LEU A 420 -0.96 7.58 -28.12
N THR A 421 -0.95 6.57 -28.98
CA THR A 421 -1.86 6.47 -30.14
C THR A 421 -3.29 6.15 -29.71
N ALA A 422 -3.46 5.49 -28.57
CA ALA A 422 -4.74 5.17 -27.94
C ALA A 422 -5.35 6.38 -27.19
N GLY A 423 -4.67 7.53 -27.11
CA GLY A 423 -5.24 8.75 -26.51
C GLY A 423 -5.07 8.88 -25.00
N LEU A 424 -4.30 7.99 -24.35
CA LEU A 424 -4.04 8.02 -22.90
C LEU A 424 -2.99 9.07 -22.48
N GLN A 425 -2.85 10.16 -23.24
CA GLN A 425 -1.96 11.25 -22.87
C GLN A 425 -2.57 12.11 -21.77
N SER A 426 -1.94 12.10 -20.61
CA SER A 426 -2.10 13.19 -19.64
C SER A 426 -1.17 14.35 -20.00
N ALA A 427 -1.69 15.58 -20.11
CA ALA A 427 -0.84 16.76 -20.18
C ALA A 427 -0.01 16.89 -18.88
N TRP A 428 1.32 16.83 -19.01
CA TRP A 428 2.32 17.04 -17.93
C TRP A 428 2.38 15.97 -16.81
N ARG A 429 3.38 15.08 -16.88
CA ARG A 429 3.84 14.06 -15.89
C ARG A 429 3.06 13.97 -14.54
N PRO A 430 1.81 13.50 -14.51
CA PRO A 430 1.13 13.25 -13.25
C PRO A 430 1.66 11.95 -12.65
N MET A 431 1.74 11.88 -11.32
CA MET A 431 2.27 10.71 -10.61
C MET A 431 1.14 9.68 -10.46
N CYS A 432 0.93 8.82 -11.47
CA CYS A 432 -0.08 7.75 -11.43
C CYS A 432 0.29 6.79 -10.30
N LYS A 433 -0.66 6.52 -9.41
CA LYS A 433 -0.46 5.65 -8.24
C LYS A 433 -1.38 4.45 -8.21
N GLY A 434 -2.52 4.55 -8.88
CA GLY A 434 -3.49 3.48 -8.99
C GLY A 434 -4.18 3.53 -10.34
N ALA A 435 -4.50 2.36 -10.85
CA ALA A 435 -5.28 2.16 -12.06
C ALA A 435 -6.23 0.99 -11.83
N THR A 436 -7.43 1.08 -12.40
CA THR A 436 -8.38 -0.04 -12.45
C THR A 436 -9.12 0.02 -13.78
N TRP A 437 -9.30 -1.14 -14.38
CA TRP A 437 -10.24 -1.32 -15.49
C TRP A 437 -11.66 -1.38 -14.94
N VAL A 438 -12.61 -0.88 -15.70
CA VAL A 438 -14.02 -0.77 -15.32
C VAL A 438 -14.84 -0.70 -16.60
N ASP A 439 -15.92 -1.45 -16.76
CA ASP A 439 -16.86 -1.24 -17.86
C ASP A 439 -18.10 -0.59 -17.25
N TYR A 440 -18.05 0.74 -17.16
CA TYR A 440 -18.97 1.48 -16.29
C TYR A 440 -20.35 1.65 -16.92
N ASP A 441 -20.47 1.58 -18.24
CA ASP A 441 -21.74 1.73 -18.96
C ASP A 441 -22.28 0.41 -19.53
N ASN A 442 -21.64 -0.71 -19.21
CA ASN A 442 -22.05 -2.06 -19.59
C ASN A 442 -22.12 -2.26 -21.12
N ASP A 443 -21.28 -1.55 -21.88
CA ASP A 443 -21.20 -1.67 -23.33
C ASP A 443 -20.32 -2.85 -23.80
N GLY A 444 -19.55 -3.43 -22.88
CA GLY A 444 -18.68 -4.57 -23.08
C GLY A 444 -17.23 -4.19 -23.36
N ASP A 445 -16.89 -2.91 -23.46
CA ASP A 445 -15.54 -2.42 -23.76
C ASP A 445 -14.91 -1.83 -22.46
N PRO A 446 -13.87 -2.45 -21.89
CA PRO A 446 -13.30 -1.97 -20.63
C PRO A 446 -12.75 -0.53 -20.71
N ASP A 447 -13.28 0.35 -19.86
CA ASP A 447 -12.79 1.70 -19.58
C ASP A 447 -11.70 1.70 -18.52
N LEU A 448 -11.05 2.85 -18.34
CA LEU A 448 -9.88 2.96 -17.46
C LEU A 448 -10.00 4.15 -16.50
N PHE A 449 -10.01 3.86 -15.20
CA PHE A 449 -9.93 4.86 -14.14
C PHE A 449 -8.52 4.95 -13.57
N LEU A 450 -7.99 6.17 -13.48
CA LEU A 450 -6.63 6.47 -13.03
C LEU A 450 -6.62 7.41 -11.84
N ASN A 451 -5.87 7.05 -10.81
CA ASN A 451 -5.72 7.85 -9.59
C ASN A 451 -4.29 8.43 -9.48
N TYR A 452 -4.19 9.74 -9.22
CA TYR A 452 -2.93 10.47 -9.30
C TYR A 452 -2.53 11.13 -7.99
N LEU A 453 -1.29 10.96 -7.53
CA LEU A 453 -0.77 11.66 -6.35
C LEU A 453 -0.65 13.18 -6.57
N SER A 454 -0.56 13.61 -7.82
CA SER A 454 -0.45 15.02 -8.20
C SER A 454 -1.32 15.30 -9.41
N GLY A 455 -2.61 15.52 -9.18
CA GLY A 455 -3.60 15.73 -10.22
C GLY A 455 -4.96 15.15 -9.82
N MET A 456 -6.02 15.62 -10.49
CA MET A 456 -7.34 15.01 -10.37
C MET A 456 -7.31 13.59 -10.93
N ALA A 457 -8.06 12.66 -10.34
CA ALA A 457 -8.33 11.37 -10.96
C ALA A 457 -8.99 11.55 -12.34
N VAL A 458 -8.79 10.57 -13.22
CA VAL A 458 -9.26 10.63 -14.61
C VAL A 458 -9.98 9.33 -14.95
N LEU A 459 -11.17 9.43 -15.54
CA LEU A 459 -11.88 8.32 -16.17
C LEU A 459 -11.76 8.44 -17.68
N TYR A 460 -11.21 7.43 -18.32
CA TYR A 460 -11.09 7.33 -19.77
C TYR A 460 -12.13 6.35 -20.30
N ARG A 461 -13.02 6.83 -21.18
CA ARG A 461 -13.97 6.01 -21.93
C ARG A 461 -13.29 5.34 -23.10
N ASN A 462 -13.46 4.03 -23.24
CA ASN A 462 -13.04 3.25 -24.41
C ASN A 462 -14.06 3.42 -25.55
N ASP A 463 -13.62 3.57 -26.80
CA ASP A 463 -14.49 3.75 -27.96
C ASP A 463 -14.82 2.45 -28.72
N GLY A 464 -14.40 1.30 -28.18
CA GLY A 464 -14.53 -0.03 -28.77
C GLY A 464 -13.67 -0.26 -30.01
N LYS A 465 -12.73 0.66 -30.30
CA LYS A 465 -11.82 0.65 -31.46
C LYS A 465 -10.37 0.87 -31.04
N GLY A 466 -10.09 0.74 -29.74
CA GLY A 466 -8.79 0.94 -29.13
C GLY A 466 -8.40 2.39 -28.89
N GLY A 467 -9.35 3.32 -28.96
CA GLY A 467 -9.18 4.72 -28.58
C GLY A 467 -9.82 5.02 -27.23
N PHE A 468 -9.18 5.91 -26.47
CA PHE A 468 -9.66 6.41 -25.18
C PHE A 468 -9.89 7.92 -25.22
N THR A 469 -10.99 8.36 -24.59
CA THR A 469 -11.32 9.78 -24.41
C THR A 469 -11.56 10.08 -22.94
N ASP A 470 -11.02 11.20 -22.44
CA ASP A 470 -11.28 11.67 -21.07
C ASP A 470 -12.77 12.01 -20.89
N ALA A 471 -13.47 11.22 -20.07
CA ALA A 471 -14.88 11.35 -19.75
C ALA A 471 -15.12 11.93 -18.35
N SER A 472 -14.07 12.35 -17.63
CA SER A 472 -14.13 12.68 -16.21
C SER A 472 -15.20 13.72 -15.86
N MET A 473 -15.20 14.85 -16.59
CA MET A 473 -16.16 15.94 -16.35
C MET A 473 -17.59 15.56 -16.74
N GLU A 474 -17.76 14.77 -17.80
CA GLU A 474 -19.06 14.28 -18.26
C GLU A 474 -19.67 13.34 -17.23
N MET A 475 -18.85 12.44 -16.69
CA MET A 475 -19.24 11.39 -15.77
C MET A 475 -19.26 11.83 -14.29
N GLY A 476 -18.92 13.08 -13.99
CA GLY A 476 -18.95 13.61 -12.62
C GLY A 476 -17.75 13.22 -11.75
N ILE A 477 -16.65 12.80 -12.35
CA ILE A 477 -15.38 12.51 -11.66
C ILE A 477 -14.68 13.84 -11.34
N ASP A 478 -14.58 14.15 -10.06
CA ASP A 478 -14.11 15.44 -9.52
C ASP A 478 -12.91 15.31 -8.57
N GLY A 479 -12.34 14.11 -8.40
CA GLY A 479 -11.24 13.85 -7.48
C GLY A 479 -10.97 12.36 -7.23
N PRO A 480 -10.17 12.03 -6.20
CA PRO A 480 -9.43 12.97 -5.35
C PRO A 480 -8.35 13.73 -6.13
N LEU A 481 -7.86 14.85 -5.58
CA LEU A 481 -6.81 15.70 -6.20
C LEU A 481 -5.37 15.22 -5.89
N THR A 482 -5.26 14.34 -4.91
CA THR A 482 -4.03 13.73 -4.42
C THR A 482 -4.36 12.31 -4.03
N GLY A 483 -4.50 11.44 -5.02
CA GLY A 483 -4.87 10.05 -4.83
C GLY A 483 -3.70 9.09 -4.67
N PHE A 484 -4.03 7.85 -4.32
CA PHE A 484 -3.06 6.76 -4.27
C PHE A 484 -3.61 5.45 -4.83
N SER A 485 -4.29 4.64 -4.03
CA SER A 485 -4.93 3.39 -4.49
C SER A 485 -6.35 3.65 -5.01
N CYS A 486 -6.84 2.78 -5.90
CA CYS A 486 -8.23 2.74 -6.36
C CYS A 486 -8.64 1.31 -6.75
N TRP A 487 -9.94 1.08 -6.89
CA TRP A 487 -10.51 -0.15 -7.44
C TRP A 487 -11.93 0.08 -7.97
N ALA A 488 -12.41 -0.86 -8.79
CA ALA A 488 -13.78 -0.95 -9.25
C ALA A 488 -14.45 -2.21 -8.68
N PHE A 489 -15.71 -2.08 -8.26
CA PHE A 489 -16.50 -3.11 -7.59
C PHE A 489 -17.98 -2.69 -7.57
N ASP A 490 -18.90 -3.64 -7.50
CA ASP A 490 -20.32 -3.34 -7.29
C ASP A 490 -20.60 -3.42 -5.78
N TYR A 491 -20.62 -2.27 -5.10
CA TYR A 491 -20.68 -2.25 -3.64
C TYR A 491 -22.10 -2.42 -3.10
N ASP A 492 -23.12 -2.11 -3.90
CA ASP A 492 -24.53 -2.21 -3.49
C ASP A 492 -25.31 -3.35 -4.16
N ASN A 493 -24.63 -4.09 -5.04
CA ASN A 493 -25.13 -5.18 -5.85
C ASN A 493 -26.29 -4.77 -6.78
N ASP A 494 -26.23 -3.58 -7.37
CA ASP A 494 -27.24 -3.09 -8.32
C ASP A 494 -26.96 -3.46 -9.79
N GLY A 495 -25.80 -4.06 -10.06
CA GLY A 495 -25.34 -4.49 -11.38
C GLY A 495 -24.58 -3.41 -12.17
N TRP A 496 -24.30 -2.26 -11.56
CA TRP A 496 -23.47 -1.19 -12.11
C TRP A 496 -22.21 -1.02 -11.28
N ILE A 497 -21.07 -1.16 -11.94
CA ILE A 497 -19.79 -1.15 -11.25
C ILE A 497 -19.46 0.26 -10.73
N ASP A 498 -19.09 0.35 -9.47
CA ASP A 498 -18.71 1.57 -8.76
C ASP A 498 -17.20 1.72 -8.68
N ILE A 499 -16.74 2.90 -8.27
CA ILE A 499 -15.31 3.18 -8.11
C ILE A 499 -15.03 3.73 -6.72
N PHE A 500 -14.06 3.14 -6.04
CA PHE A 500 -13.48 3.75 -4.86
C PHE A 500 -12.04 4.20 -5.11
N ALA A 501 -11.77 5.47 -4.81
CA ALA A 501 -10.47 6.10 -4.97
C ALA A 501 -10.02 6.74 -3.65
N THR A 502 -8.90 6.26 -3.12
CA THR A 502 -8.33 6.77 -1.87
C THR A 502 -7.62 8.10 -2.08
N SER A 503 -7.72 8.98 -1.09
CA SER A 503 -6.93 10.21 -0.98
C SER A 503 -5.67 9.98 -0.12
N TYR A 504 -4.60 10.63 -0.54
CA TYR A 504 -3.30 10.69 0.14
C TYR A 504 -2.95 12.10 0.62
N ASP A 505 -3.89 13.06 0.57
CA ASP A 505 -3.75 14.30 1.34
C ASP A 505 -3.96 13.98 2.81
N ARG A 506 -2.85 13.92 3.55
CA ARG A 506 -2.86 13.47 4.93
C ARG A 506 -1.82 14.18 5.77
N THR A 507 -2.09 14.21 7.07
CA THR A 507 -1.07 14.33 8.10
C THR A 507 -1.36 13.31 9.19
N LEU A 508 -0.34 12.91 9.95
CA LEU A 508 -0.55 12.07 11.13
C LEU A 508 -1.58 12.70 12.07
N ARG A 509 -1.54 14.03 12.25
CA ARG A 509 -2.55 14.76 13.02
C ARG A 509 -3.98 14.49 12.55
N ASP A 510 -4.25 14.54 11.25
CA ASP A 510 -5.61 14.38 10.71
C ASP A 510 -6.06 12.92 10.72
N VAL A 511 -5.15 11.95 10.56
CA VAL A 511 -5.45 10.53 10.81
C VAL A 511 -5.86 10.32 12.28
N VAL A 512 -5.08 10.86 13.22
CA VAL A 512 -5.37 10.74 14.67
C VAL A 512 -6.69 11.43 15.02
N LYS A 513 -7.02 12.59 14.43
CA LYS A 513 -8.35 13.20 14.60
C LYS A 513 -9.47 12.22 14.22
N GLY A 514 -9.34 11.53 13.09
CA GLY A 514 -10.30 10.51 12.64
C GLY A 514 -10.47 9.38 13.65
N LEU A 515 -9.36 8.87 14.20
CA LEU A 515 -9.40 7.84 15.26
C LEU A 515 -10.09 8.31 16.55
N MET A 516 -10.07 9.62 16.82
CA MET A 516 -10.80 10.26 17.92
C MET A 516 -12.27 10.57 17.59
N GLY A 517 -12.76 10.22 16.39
CA GLY A 517 -14.10 10.59 15.91
C GLY A 517 -14.25 12.08 15.62
N LYS A 518 -13.15 12.79 15.33
CA LYS A 518 -13.13 14.23 15.03
C LYS A 518 -12.98 14.46 13.52
N PRO A 519 -13.58 15.54 12.98
CA PRO A 519 -13.47 15.88 11.56
C PRO A 519 -12.01 16.21 11.18
N HIS A 520 -11.65 15.92 9.92
CA HIS A 520 -10.36 16.31 9.32
C HIS A 520 -10.50 17.53 8.40
N GLU A 521 -9.36 18.12 8.02
CA GLU A 521 -9.28 19.30 7.14
C GLU A 521 -8.64 18.97 5.78
N ARG A 522 -8.68 17.68 5.40
CA ARG A 522 -8.03 17.11 4.21
C ARG A 522 -9.01 16.86 3.08
N THR A 523 -8.50 16.77 1.85
CA THR A 523 -9.30 16.24 0.74
C THR A 523 -9.71 14.80 1.03
N SER A 524 -10.99 14.51 0.83
CA SER A 524 -11.58 13.22 1.13
C SER A 524 -11.21 12.16 0.10
N ASN A 525 -11.42 10.89 0.45
CA ASN A 525 -11.54 9.80 -0.52
C ASN A 525 -12.77 10.04 -1.42
N LYS A 526 -12.96 9.19 -2.42
CA LYS A 526 -14.11 9.22 -3.31
C LYS A 526 -14.70 7.83 -3.48
N LEU A 527 -15.93 7.64 -3.04
CA LEU A 527 -16.80 6.53 -3.46
C LEU A 527 -17.75 7.09 -4.52
N TYR A 528 -17.48 6.75 -5.76
CA TYR A 528 -18.28 7.11 -6.92
C TYR A 528 -19.31 6.01 -7.18
N HIS A 529 -20.57 6.28 -6.81
CA HIS A 529 -21.71 5.41 -7.11
C HIS A 529 -22.17 5.61 -8.54
N ASN A 530 -22.24 4.53 -9.31
CA ASN A 530 -22.61 4.52 -10.71
C ASN A 530 -24.13 4.57 -10.88
N ILE A 531 -24.62 5.61 -11.55
CA ILE A 531 -26.05 5.79 -11.80
C ILE A 531 -26.38 5.26 -13.19
N GLY A 532 -26.43 3.93 -13.31
CA GLY A 532 -26.91 3.28 -14.53
C GLY A 532 -26.06 3.50 -15.77
N GLY A 533 -24.75 3.73 -15.62
CA GLY A 533 -23.83 4.07 -16.70
C GLY A 533 -23.93 5.51 -17.21
N GLU A 534 -24.85 6.32 -16.70
CA GLU A 534 -25.06 7.69 -17.18
C GLU A 534 -24.08 8.69 -16.56
N ARG A 535 -23.72 8.49 -15.29
CA ARG A 535 -22.83 9.35 -14.50
C ARG A 535 -22.50 8.70 -13.16
N PHE A 536 -21.51 9.23 -12.47
CA PHE A 536 -21.21 8.91 -11.08
C PHE A 536 -21.72 9.98 -10.09
N VAL A 537 -22.01 9.56 -8.87
CA VAL A 537 -22.30 10.41 -7.71
C VAL A 537 -21.29 10.12 -6.60
N ASP A 538 -20.71 11.17 -6.02
CA ASP A 538 -19.86 11.03 -4.84
C ASP A 538 -20.72 10.76 -3.59
N GLU A 539 -20.73 9.51 -3.13
CA GLU A 539 -21.44 9.02 -1.93
C GLU A 539 -20.51 8.88 -0.71
N THR A 540 -19.29 9.42 -0.77
CA THR A 540 -18.25 9.21 0.27
C THR A 540 -18.74 9.53 1.68
N LYS A 541 -19.44 10.65 1.85
CA LYS A 541 -19.91 11.10 3.17
C LYS A 541 -21.07 10.27 3.70
N SER A 542 -22.06 10.00 2.87
CA SER A 542 -23.23 9.15 3.16
C SER A 542 -22.80 7.72 3.49
N ALA A 543 -21.80 7.21 2.77
CA ALA A 543 -21.21 5.90 2.98
C ALA A 543 -20.26 5.81 4.20
N GLY A 544 -19.98 6.93 4.89
CA GLY A 544 -19.13 6.93 6.09
C GLY A 544 -17.62 6.87 5.81
N LEU A 545 -17.18 7.21 4.60
CA LEU A 545 -15.79 7.11 4.13
C LEU A 545 -15.06 8.46 4.05
N ASP A 546 -15.66 9.54 4.57
CA ASP A 546 -15.03 10.87 4.71
C ASP A 546 -14.03 10.89 5.87
N LEU A 547 -12.91 10.20 5.64
CA LEU A 547 -11.90 9.86 6.64
C LEU A 547 -10.50 9.98 6.04
N CYS A 548 -9.51 10.27 6.87
CA CYS A 548 -8.11 10.35 6.45
C CYS A 548 -7.39 9.03 6.80
N PHE A 549 -7.10 8.19 5.80
CA PHE A 549 -6.51 6.86 6.00
C PHE A 549 -5.00 6.78 5.87
N ALA A 550 -4.41 7.62 5.00
CA ALA A 550 -3.06 7.40 4.48
C ALA A 550 -2.88 6.00 3.82
N ALA A 551 -3.90 5.55 3.07
CA ALA A 551 -3.90 4.23 2.42
C ALA A 551 -2.83 4.15 1.32
N MET A 552 -2.04 3.09 1.32
CA MET A 552 -1.04 2.81 0.28
C MET A 552 -1.41 1.58 -0.55
N GLY A 553 -1.84 0.49 0.11
CA GLY A 553 -2.43 -0.63 -0.59
C GLY A 553 -3.78 -1.01 -0.01
N SER A 554 -4.52 -1.75 -0.79
CA SER A 554 -5.91 -2.09 -0.51
C SER A 554 -6.28 -3.34 -1.27
N ASN A 555 -7.27 -4.05 -0.77
CA ASN A 555 -8.08 -4.95 -1.59
C ASN A 555 -9.43 -5.18 -0.91
N PHE A 556 -10.34 -5.78 -1.65
CA PHE A 556 -11.71 -6.04 -1.21
C PHE A 556 -12.06 -7.52 -1.36
N ALA A 557 -12.97 -7.99 -0.52
CA ALA A 557 -13.54 -9.34 -0.55
C ALA A 557 -14.79 -9.36 0.35
N ASP A 558 -15.61 -10.41 0.25
CA ASP A 558 -16.73 -10.64 1.16
C ASP A 558 -16.22 -11.37 2.41
N PHE A 559 -15.81 -10.62 3.44
CA PHE A 559 -15.11 -11.21 4.60
C PHE A 559 -16.04 -11.92 5.57
N ASP A 560 -17.34 -11.59 5.56
CA ASP A 560 -18.33 -12.24 6.41
C ASP A 560 -19.36 -13.08 5.64
N ASN A 561 -19.09 -13.39 4.38
CA ASN A 561 -19.90 -14.21 3.49
C ASN A 561 -21.38 -13.79 3.41
N ASP A 562 -21.64 -12.48 3.47
CA ASP A 562 -23.00 -11.92 3.46
C ASP A 562 -23.50 -11.48 2.08
N GLY A 563 -22.65 -11.58 1.07
CA GLY A 563 -22.91 -11.22 -0.33
C GLY A 563 -22.44 -9.80 -0.69
N TYR A 564 -22.01 -8.99 0.27
CA TYR A 564 -21.49 -7.64 0.04
C TYR A 564 -19.97 -7.59 0.17
N LEU A 565 -19.30 -6.85 -0.73
CA LEU A 565 -17.85 -6.70 -0.68
C LEU A 565 -17.45 -5.71 0.43
N ASP A 566 -16.64 -6.20 1.36
CA ASP A 566 -15.92 -5.46 2.39
C ASP A 566 -14.53 -5.05 1.87
N PHE A 567 -13.74 -4.32 2.66
CA PHE A 567 -12.36 -4.04 2.27
C PHE A 567 -11.37 -3.86 3.42
N TYR A 568 -10.09 -4.09 3.10
CA TYR A 568 -8.94 -3.88 3.97
C TYR A 568 -7.96 -2.89 3.34
N LEU A 569 -7.43 -1.98 4.16
CA LEU A 569 -6.47 -0.95 3.76
C LEU A 569 -5.16 -1.10 4.53
N GLY A 570 -4.07 -1.29 3.78
CA GLY A 570 -2.72 -1.02 4.27
C GLY A 570 -2.48 0.49 4.33
N THR A 571 -2.08 1.00 5.50
CA THR A 571 -1.86 2.43 5.73
C THR A 571 -0.42 2.73 6.08
N GLY A 572 0.02 3.97 5.88
CA GLY A 572 1.32 4.42 6.38
C GLY A 572 2.00 5.49 5.54
N GLU A 573 3.28 5.74 5.88
CA GLU A 573 4.17 6.64 5.13
C GLU A 573 5.65 6.39 5.43
N PRO A 574 6.60 7.01 4.69
CA PRO A 574 8.03 6.81 4.94
C PRO A 574 8.49 7.18 6.36
N SER A 575 7.93 8.19 7.01
CA SER A 575 8.31 8.60 8.37
C SER A 575 8.16 7.49 9.42
N TYR A 576 9.13 7.37 10.33
CA TYR A 576 9.03 6.48 11.50
C TYR A 576 8.05 6.96 12.57
N GLY A 577 7.71 8.24 12.55
CA GLY A 577 6.71 8.82 13.46
C GLY A 577 5.27 8.42 13.11
N THR A 578 5.05 7.77 11.96
CA THR A 578 3.71 7.44 11.49
C THR A 578 3.38 6.00 11.83
N LEU A 579 3.00 5.82 13.08
CA LEU A 579 2.45 4.57 13.61
C LEU A 579 0.93 4.71 13.69
N ILE A 580 0.23 4.24 12.68
CA ILE A 580 -1.23 4.33 12.56
C ILE A 580 -1.76 2.96 12.17
N PRO A 581 -2.99 2.59 12.56
CA PRO A 581 -3.52 1.28 12.25
C PRO A 581 -3.83 1.16 10.75
N ASN A 582 -3.51 0.01 10.16
CA ASN A 582 -4.23 -0.50 8.99
C ASN A 582 -5.73 -0.60 9.32
N ARG A 583 -6.61 -0.60 8.32
CA ARG A 583 -8.05 -0.38 8.52
C ARG A 583 -8.89 -1.45 7.83
N MET A 584 -9.94 -1.91 8.49
CA MET A 584 -10.90 -2.87 7.92
C MET A 584 -12.32 -2.31 8.03
N PHE A 585 -13.08 -2.44 6.95
CA PHE A 585 -14.42 -1.91 6.85
C PHE A 585 -15.37 -2.97 6.34
N LYS A 586 -16.49 -3.13 7.06
CA LYS A 586 -17.61 -3.96 6.65
C LYS A 586 -18.61 -3.14 5.83
N ASN A 587 -19.04 -3.65 4.70
CA ASN A 587 -20.16 -3.12 3.93
C ASN A 587 -21.48 -3.46 4.62
N VAL A 588 -22.35 -2.46 4.73
CA VAL A 588 -23.65 -2.56 5.39
C VAL A 588 -24.74 -2.50 4.33
N GLU A 589 -25.00 -3.66 3.72
CA GLU A 589 -26.08 -3.89 2.74
C GLU A 589 -26.08 -2.87 1.58
N GLY A 590 -24.90 -2.47 1.09
CA GLY A 590 -24.80 -1.55 -0.05
C GLY A 590 -25.11 -0.09 0.27
N ARG A 591 -25.17 0.30 1.55
CA ARG A 591 -25.56 1.68 1.92
C ARG A 591 -24.41 2.51 2.46
N ARG A 592 -23.49 1.86 3.16
CA ARG A 592 -22.36 2.50 3.84
C ARG A 592 -21.35 1.44 4.29
N PHE A 593 -20.23 1.91 4.82
CA PHE A 593 -19.20 1.08 5.41
C PHE A 593 -19.05 1.38 6.90
N ALA A 594 -19.00 0.32 7.71
CA ALA A 594 -18.75 0.38 9.14
C ALA A 594 -17.31 -0.03 9.42
N GLU A 595 -16.59 0.78 10.21
CA GLU A 595 -15.25 0.40 10.63
C GLU A 595 -15.30 -0.73 11.67
N ILE A 596 -14.62 -1.84 11.37
CA ILE A 596 -14.50 -3.01 12.26
C ILE A 596 -13.05 -3.32 12.66
N THR A 597 -12.10 -2.45 12.32
CA THR A 597 -10.66 -2.62 12.58
C THR A 597 -10.33 -3.12 13.99
N ALA A 598 -10.96 -2.51 15.01
CA ALA A 598 -10.66 -2.81 16.42
C ALA A 598 -11.22 -4.16 16.87
N SER A 599 -12.46 -4.50 16.49
CA SER A 599 -13.10 -5.78 16.83
C SER A 599 -12.50 -6.94 16.04
N SER A 600 -12.22 -6.74 14.76
CA SER A 600 -11.60 -7.76 13.91
C SER A 600 -10.12 -8.01 14.22
N GLY A 601 -9.47 -7.11 14.96
CA GLY A 601 -8.08 -7.29 15.37
C GLY A 601 -7.07 -7.16 14.22
N THR A 602 -7.39 -6.35 13.23
CA THR A 602 -6.59 -6.16 12.01
C THR A 602 -5.85 -4.80 11.95
N GLY A 603 -5.94 -4.02 13.04
CA GLY A 603 -5.35 -2.69 13.22
C GLY A 603 -3.83 -2.64 13.37
N LEU A 604 -3.09 -3.31 12.49
CA LEU A 604 -1.62 -3.35 12.52
C LEU A 604 -1.03 -1.93 12.42
N LEU A 605 -0.17 -1.55 13.38
CA LEU A 605 0.46 -0.22 13.46
C LEU A 605 1.65 -0.03 12.51
N GLN A 606 2.05 -1.10 11.83
CA GLN A 606 3.16 -1.12 10.89
C GLN A 606 2.65 -0.80 9.50
N LYS A 607 3.55 -0.29 8.65
CA LYS A 607 3.20 0.25 7.34
C LYS A 607 2.69 -0.86 6.42
N GLY A 608 1.40 -0.84 6.09
CA GLY A 608 0.77 -1.78 5.16
C GLY A 608 0.94 -1.34 3.71
N HIS A 609 1.35 -2.29 2.85
CA HIS A 609 1.46 -2.10 1.41
C HIS A 609 0.53 -3.10 0.72
N ALA A 610 1.05 -4.13 0.05
CA ALA A 610 0.21 -5.09 -0.65
C ALA A 610 -0.82 -5.77 0.24
N VAL A 611 -2.02 -5.93 -0.30
CA VAL A 611 -3.11 -6.71 0.26
C VAL A 611 -3.55 -7.70 -0.80
N ALA A 612 -3.56 -8.98 -0.46
CA ALA A 612 -4.06 -10.07 -1.29
C ALA A 612 -5.03 -10.90 -0.45
N CYS A 613 -6.26 -11.05 -0.95
CA CYS A 613 -7.33 -11.81 -0.31
C CYS A 613 -7.61 -13.10 -1.07
N GLY A 614 -7.89 -14.17 -0.34
CA GLY A 614 -8.31 -15.45 -0.87
C GLY A 614 -8.51 -16.49 0.23
N ASP A 615 -9.27 -17.54 -0.07
CA ASP A 615 -9.51 -18.69 0.82
C ASP A 615 -8.34 -19.67 0.69
N PHE A 616 -7.27 -19.45 1.46
CA PHE A 616 -6.00 -20.17 1.24
C PHE A 616 -6.04 -21.62 1.77
N ASP A 617 -6.90 -21.91 2.76
CA ASP A 617 -7.02 -23.23 3.39
C ASP A 617 -8.27 -24.03 2.93
N ARG A 618 -9.05 -23.43 2.03
CA ARG A 618 -10.24 -23.99 1.39
C ARG A 618 -11.37 -24.29 2.38
N ASP A 619 -11.54 -23.47 3.42
CA ASP A 619 -12.60 -23.62 4.42
C ASP A 619 -13.88 -22.83 4.10
N GLY A 620 -13.81 -21.93 3.12
CA GLY A 620 -14.91 -21.16 2.57
C GLY A 620 -15.01 -19.73 3.09
N ASP A 621 -14.11 -19.28 3.96
CA ASP A 621 -13.94 -17.86 4.27
C ASP A 621 -12.67 -17.26 3.66
N VAL A 622 -12.71 -15.95 3.43
CA VAL A 622 -11.63 -15.24 2.74
C VAL A 622 -10.66 -14.67 3.77
N ASP A 623 -9.39 -15.05 3.62
CA ASP A 623 -8.28 -14.57 4.44
C ASP A 623 -7.58 -13.36 3.82
N ILE A 624 -6.70 -12.72 4.60
CA ILE A 624 -5.98 -11.52 4.18
C ILE A 624 -4.49 -11.71 4.36
N PHE A 625 -3.74 -11.78 3.26
CA PHE A 625 -2.30 -11.60 3.27
C PHE A 625 -1.96 -10.12 3.11
N ALA A 626 -1.13 -9.58 4.00
CA ALA A 626 -0.64 -8.21 3.94
C ALA A 626 0.89 -8.17 3.97
N GLN A 627 1.48 -7.56 2.94
CA GLN A 627 2.89 -7.19 2.96
C GLN A 627 3.08 -5.91 3.78
N THR A 628 4.01 -5.97 4.72
CA THR A 628 4.18 -4.93 5.73
C THR A 628 5.64 -4.56 5.91
N GLY A 629 5.91 -3.30 6.22
CA GLY A 629 7.25 -2.74 6.31
C GLY A 629 7.37 -1.50 5.43
N GLY A 630 8.35 -0.63 5.69
CA GLY A 630 8.51 0.62 4.95
C GLY A 630 9.58 0.57 3.86
N ALA A 631 10.09 1.74 3.50
CA ALA A 631 10.95 1.93 2.32
C ALA A 631 12.45 1.76 2.63
N VAL A 632 12.83 1.47 3.87
CA VAL A 632 14.23 1.35 4.32
C VAL A 632 14.44 0.12 5.20
N ASN A 633 15.69 -0.27 5.45
CA ASN A 633 15.96 -1.46 6.26
C ASN A 633 15.48 -1.32 7.71
N GLY A 634 15.56 -0.12 8.29
CA GLY A 634 15.16 0.13 9.67
C GLY A 634 13.66 0.19 9.94
N ASP A 635 12.82 0.10 8.90
CA ASP A 635 11.36 -0.10 9.06
C ASP A 635 10.85 -1.35 8.35
N LYS A 636 11.72 -2.34 8.11
CA LYS A 636 11.27 -3.69 7.75
C LYS A 636 10.30 -4.19 8.81
N TYR A 637 9.22 -4.84 8.36
CA TYR A 637 8.31 -5.56 9.22
C TYR A 637 7.99 -6.93 8.61
N HIS A 638 7.33 -7.70 9.41
CA HIS A 638 7.13 -9.12 9.30
C HIS A 638 5.79 -9.32 8.58
N ASN A 639 5.78 -9.87 7.35
CA ASN A 639 4.53 -10.08 6.58
C ASN A 639 3.46 -10.80 7.41
N VAL A 640 2.20 -10.46 7.20
CA VAL A 640 1.06 -10.95 7.98
C VAL A 640 0.11 -11.75 7.10
N LEU A 641 -0.36 -12.90 7.61
CA LEU A 641 -1.50 -13.61 7.06
C LEU A 641 -2.57 -13.67 8.15
N PHE A 642 -3.64 -12.92 7.97
CA PHE A 642 -4.80 -12.88 8.84
C PHE A 642 -5.77 -13.98 8.43
N GLU A 643 -5.80 -15.05 9.23
CA GLU A 643 -6.79 -16.13 9.14
C GLU A 643 -8.14 -15.60 9.63
N ASN A 644 -9.16 -15.73 8.79
CA ASN A 644 -10.54 -15.39 9.08
C ASN A 644 -11.14 -16.44 10.04
N PRO A 645 -11.88 -16.04 11.08
CA PRO A 645 -12.45 -17.01 12.03
C PRO A 645 -13.70 -17.75 11.53
N GLY A 646 -14.22 -17.38 10.36
CA GLY A 646 -15.51 -17.82 9.84
C GLY A 646 -16.73 -17.31 10.64
N GLN A 647 -17.82 -16.98 9.93
CA GLN A 647 -19.05 -16.44 10.52
C GLN A 647 -20.23 -17.43 10.45
N GLY A 648 -19.95 -18.69 10.09
CA GLY A 648 -20.95 -19.77 9.99
C GLY A 648 -21.88 -19.67 8.77
N ARG A 649 -21.71 -18.64 7.94
CA ARG A 649 -22.37 -18.47 6.63
C ARG A 649 -21.72 -19.35 5.58
N LYS A 650 -22.36 -19.44 4.42
CA LYS A 650 -21.90 -20.28 3.31
C LYS A 650 -21.43 -19.44 2.16
N SER A 651 -20.47 -19.96 1.41
CA SER A 651 -19.92 -19.36 0.21
C SER A 651 -19.94 -20.35 -0.95
N LEU A 652 -19.68 -19.86 -2.15
CA LEU A 652 -19.38 -20.64 -3.34
C LEU A 652 -18.19 -20.00 -4.04
N THR A 653 -17.16 -20.78 -4.36
CA THR A 653 -15.99 -20.28 -5.09
C THR A 653 -16.06 -20.68 -6.55
N LEU A 654 -15.90 -19.71 -7.44
CA LEU A 654 -15.98 -19.89 -8.89
C LEU A 654 -14.61 -19.59 -9.53
N ARG A 655 -14.06 -20.58 -10.22
CA ARG A 655 -12.95 -20.42 -11.17
C ARG A 655 -13.51 -20.38 -12.57
N LEU A 656 -13.21 -19.33 -13.33
CA LEU A 656 -13.63 -19.22 -14.73
C LEU A 656 -12.47 -19.53 -15.66
N VAL A 657 -12.75 -20.21 -16.78
CA VAL A 657 -11.76 -20.54 -17.81
C VAL A 657 -12.29 -20.13 -19.18
N GLY A 658 -11.73 -19.08 -19.76
CA GLY A 658 -12.08 -18.61 -21.10
C GLY A 658 -11.62 -19.56 -22.20
N SER A 659 -12.32 -19.56 -23.33
CA SER A 659 -11.94 -20.29 -24.56
C SER A 659 -11.88 -19.39 -25.79
N LYS A 660 -12.80 -18.44 -25.91
CA LYS A 660 -12.72 -17.29 -26.82
C LYS A 660 -12.36 -16.03 -26.03
N THR A 661 -12.97 -15.84 -24.86
CA THR A 661 -12.44 -14.89 -23.88
C THR A 661 -11.07 -15.36 -23.39
N ASN A 662 -10.21 -14.41 -23.02
CA ASN A 662 -8.90 -14.70 -22.47
C ASN A 662 -8.97 -15.81 -21.40
N ARG A 663 -7.96 -16.65 -21.36
CA ARG A 663 -7.99 -17.93 -20.63
C ARG A 663 -8.20 -17.74 -19.13
N ALA A 664 -7.64 -16.67 -18.56
CA ALA A 664 -7.82 -16.23 -17.18
C ALA A 664 -9.19 -15.60 -16.88
N ALA A 665 -10.05 -15.44 -17.89
CA ALA A 665 -11.39 -14.87 -17.80
C ALA A 665 -11.45 -13.44 -17.25
N ILE A 666 -10.34 -12.69 -17.30
CA ILE A 666 -10.29 -11.30 -16.84
C ILE A 666 -11.33 -10.48 -17.62
N GLY A 667 -12.19 -9.75 -16.88
CA GLY A 667 -13.32 -9.00 -17.43
C GLY A 667 -14.63 -9.80 -17.58
N ALA A 668 -14.63 -11.11 -17.31
CA ALA A 668 -15.88 -11.87 -17.23
C ALA A 668 -16.70 -11.44 -16.02
N ARG A 669 -18.03 -11.42 -16.18
CA ARG A 669 -18.96 -10.95 -15.15
C ARG A 669 -19.80 -12.11 -14.63
N ILE A 670 -19.93 -12.18 -13.31
CA ILE A 670 -20.65 -13.21 -12.59
C ILE A 670 -21.83 -12.55 -11.89
N LYS A 671 -23.01 -13.12 -12.09
CA LYS A 671 -24.22 -12.75 -11.37
C LYS A 671 -24.76 -13.97 -10.64
N VAL A 672 -24.85 -13.89 -9.32
CA VAL A 672 -25.39 -14.96 -8.46
C VAL A 672 -26.69 -14.51 -7.84
N THR A 673 -27.79 -15.19 -8.18
CA THR A 673 -29.09 -14.97 -7.53
C THR A 673 -29.24 -15.94 -6.36
N ILE A 674 -29.40 -15.38 -5.18
CA ILE A 674 -29.70 -16.06 -3.92
C ILE A 674 -31.20 -15.94 -3.67
N ALA A 675 -31.90 -17.08 -3.65
CA ALA A 675 -33.32 -17.13 -3.32
C ALA A 675 -33.51 -17.27 -1.80
N GLY A 676 -34.67 -16.87 -1.29
CA GLY A 676 -35.04 -17.07 0.11
C GLY A 676 -35.86 -15.93 0.68
N PRO A 677 -36.00 -15.87 2.02
CA PRO A 677 -36.75 -14.81 2.70
C PRO A 677 -36.14 -13.41 2.51
N LYS A 678 -34.81 -13.35 2.29
CA LYS A 678 -34.06 -12.15 1.93
C LYS A 678 -33.35 -12.41 0.61
N PRO A 679 -34.05 -12.30 -0.54
CA PRO A 679 -33.41 -12.54 -1.83
C PRO A 679 -32.33 -11.48 -2.06
N LEU A 680 -31.20 -11.90 -2.61
CA LEU A 680 -30.07 -11.05 -2.96
C LEU A 680 -29.58 -11.48 -4.33
N THR A 681 -29.21 -10.52 -5.18
CA THR A 681 -28.40 -10.80 -6.36
C THR A 681 -27.04 -10.21 -6.07
N VAL A 682 -25.98 -10.96 -6.36
CA VAL A 682 -24.60 -10.56 -6.13
C VAL A 682 -23.90 -10.46 -7.48
N HIS A 683 -23.14 -9.40 -7.69
CA HIS A 683 -22.41 -9.12 -8.93
C HIS A 683 -20.90 -9.11 -8.67
N ARG A 684 -20.13 -9.80 -9.51
CA ARG A 684 -18.66 -9.83 -9.43
C ARG A 684 -18.05 -9.76 -10.83
N ASP A 685 -16.95 -9.04 -10.94
CA ASP A 685 -16.09 -9.09 -12.11
C ASP A 685 -14.83 -9.89 -11.79
N VAL A 686 -14.34 -10.66 -12.75
CA VAL A 686 -13.05 -11.35 -12.61
C VAL A 686 -11.93 -10.35 -12.85
N THR A 687 -11.23 -10.01 -11.77
CA THR A 687 -10.12 -9.05 -11.74
C THR A 687 -9.18 -9.39 -10.58
N SER A 688 -7.93 -8.95 -10.66
CA SER A 688 -6.98 -8.99 -9.54
C SER A 688 -7.36 -8.05 -8.38
N GLY A 689 -8.37 -7.20 -8.57
CA GLY A 689 -8.88 -6.28 -7.55
C GLY A 689 -8.24 -4.90 -7.62
N SER A 690 -7.57 -4.48 -6.56
CA SER A 690 -7.05 -3.12 -6.39
C SER A 690 -5.57 -2.97 -6.77
N SER A 691 -5.01 -1.77 -6.55
CA SER A 691 -3.59 -1.48 -6.69
C SER A 691 -2.78 -1.92 -5.45
N PHE A 692 -1.46 -2.08 -5.60
CA PHE A 692 -0.49 -2.50 -4.58
C PHE A 692 -0.53 -3.95 -4.10
N GLY A 693 -1.61 -4.71 -4.29
CA GLY A 693 -1.63 -6.18 -4.18
C GLY A 693 -2.66 -6.79 -5.12
N ALA A 694 -2.69 -8.12 -5.23
CA ALA A 694 -3.59 -8.83 -6.14
C ALA A 694 -4.26 -10.02 -5.46
N ASN A 695 -5.59 -10.06 -5.53
CA ASN A 695 -6.40 -11.20 -5.14
C ASN A 695 -6.24 -12.33 -6.16
N THR A 696 -6.63 -13.55 -5.79
CA THR A 696 -6.86 -14.62 -6.76
C THR A 696 -7.96 -14.21 -7.74
N LEU A 697 -7.90 -14.72 -8.97
CA LEU A 697 -8.98 -14.56 -9.95
C LEU A 697 -10.20 -15.44 -9.62
N GLU A 698 -10.05 -16.44 -8.75
CA GLU A 698 -11.19 -17.17 -8.19
C GLU A 698 -12.11 -16.24 -7.40
N GLN A 699 -13.41 -16.34 -7.64
CA GLN A 699 -14.41 -15.50 -6.96
C GLN A 699 -15.11 -16.30 -5.87
N THR A 700 -14.71 -16.10 -4.61
CA THR A 700 -15.44 -16.60 -3.44
C THR A 700 -16.61 -15.67 -3.13
N ILE A 701 -17.83 -16.16 -3.33
CA ILE A 701 -19.07 -15.39 -3.21
C ILE A 701 -19.86 -15.87 -1.99
N GLY A 702 -20.08 -15.01 -1.01
CA GLY A 702 -20.96 -15.27 0.11
C GLY A 702 -22.41 -15.45 -0.32
N LEU A 703 -23.05 -16.47 0.22
CA LEU A 703 -24.46 -16.82 -0.02
C LEU A 703 -25.33 -16.52 1.21
N ALA A 704 -24.80 -15.76 2.17
CA ALA A 704 -25.40 -15.54 3.48
C ALA A 704 -25.83 -16.88 4.11
N ASP A 705 -27.13 -17.05 4.38
CA ASP A 705 -27.70 -18.25 4.99
C ASP A 705 -28.15 -19.31 3.97
N ALA A 706 -28.00 -19.06 2.66
CA ALA A 706 -28.50 -19.96 1.62
C ALA A 706 -27.57 -21.17 1.43
N SER A 707 -28.18 -22.35 1.30
CA SER A 707 -27.45 -23.61 1.01
C SER A 707 -27.15 -23.81 -0.47
N THR A 708 -27.70 -22.96 -1.35
CA THR A 708 -27.60 -23.06 -2.81
C THR A 708 -27.65 -21.68 -3.44
N ALA A 709 -26.82 -21.44 -4.46
CA ALA A 709 -27.04 -20.38 -5.44
C ALA A 709 -28.19 -20.82 -6.37
N ALA A 710 -29.27 -20.05 -6.43
CA ALA A 710 -30.44 -20.41 -7.22
C ALA A 710 -30.15 -20.31 -8.72
N VAL A 711 -29.46 -19.24 -9.12
CA VAL A 711 -28.99 -19.03 -10.49
C VAL A 711 -27.59 -18.44 -10.45
N ILE A 712 -26.70 -18.94 -11.31
CA ILE A 712 -25.41 -18.33 -11.63
C ILE A 712 -25.43 -18.00 -13.12
N GLU A 713 -25.22 -16.74 -13.46
CA GLU A 713 -25.06 -16.28 -14.83
C GLU A 713 -23.61 -15.81 -15.00
N VAL A 714 -22.92 -16.32 -16.03
CA VAL A 714 -21.56 -15.91 -16.38
C VAL A 714 -21.58 -15.28 -17.76
N TYR A 715 -21.29 -13.98 -17.85
CA TYR A 715 -21.12 -13.26 -19.10
C TYR A 715 -19.65 -13.21 -19.52
N TRP A 716 -19.39 -13.62 -20.77
CA TRP A 716 -18.07 -13.67 -21.37
C TRP A 716 -17.89 -12.50 -22.36
N PRO A 717 -16.99 -11.54 -22.12
CA PRO A 717 -16.92 -10.27 -22.85
C PRO A 717 -16.56 -10.45 -24.33
N THR A 718 -15.52 -11.22 -24.63
CA THR A 718 -15.03 -11.46 -26.00
C THR A 718 -16.00 -12.26 -26.87
N SER A 719 -16.73 -13.24 -26.31
CA SER A 719 -17.75 -13.98 -27.06
C SER A 719 -19.13 -13.33 -27.05
N LYS A 720 -19.36 -12.39 -26.12
CA LYS A 720 -20.67 -11.76 -25.87
C LYS A 720 -21.76 -12.81 -25.61
N THR A 721 -21.41 -13.86 -24.86
CA THR A 721 -22.34 -14.94 -24.50
C THR A 721 -22.54 -15.06 -23.00
N THR A 722 -23.67 -15.63 -22.60
CA THR A 722 -23.99 -15.89 -21.18
C THR A 722 -24.26 -17.37 -20.97
N GLN A 723 -23.56 -17.99 -20.03
CA GLN A 723 -23.88 -19.32 -19.51
C GLN A 723 -24.72 -19.19 -18.23
N VAL A 724 -25.65 -20.13 -18.04
CA VAL A 724 -26.56 -20.14 -16.90
C VAL A 724 -26.53 -21.50 -16.22
N PHE A 725 -26.28 -21.50 -14.92
CA PHE A 725 -26.32 -22.67 -14.05
C PHE A 725 -27.36 -22.45 -12.96
N LYS A 726 -28.03 -23.52 -12.50
CA LYS A 726 -29.12 -23.43 -11.53
C LYS A 726 -28.90 -24.40 -10.38
N ASP A 727 -29.43 -24.03 -9.22
CA ASP A 727 -29.48 -24.86 -8.01
C ASP A 727 -28.10 -25.43 -7.63
N VAL A 728 -27.08 -24.57 -7.69
CA VAL A 728 -25.69 -24.95 -7.39
C VAL A 728 -25.49 -24.92 -5.88
N ALA A 729 -25.10 -26.05 -5.30
CA ALA A 729 -24.87 -26.16 -3.85
C ALA A 729 -23.76 -25.21 -3.37
N ALA A 730 -23.91 -24.66 -2.17
CA ALA A 730 -22.87 -23.91 -1.49
C ALA A 730 -21.75 -24.82 -0.97
N GLY A 731 -20.65 -24.23 -0.49
CA GLY A 731 -19.54 -24.91 0.16
C GLY A 731 -18.70 -25.76 -0.79
N GLN A 732 -18.58 -25.35 -2.04
CA GLN A 732 -17.75 -26.03 -3.04
C GLN A 732 -16.98 -25.01 -3.88
N VAL A 733 -15.87 -25.48 -4.45
CA VAL A 733 -15.13 -24.77 -5.49
C VAL A 733 -15.52 -25.39 -6.83
N ILE A 734 -15.99 -24.58 -7.76
CA ILE A 734 -16.40 -25.01 -9.10
C ILE A 734 -15.61 -24.28 -10.18
N GLU A 735 -15.36 -24.98 -11.27
CA GLU A 735 -14.78 -24.43 -12.48
C GLU A 735 -15.82 -24.39 -13.59
N ILE A 736 -15.97 -23.23 -14.22
CA ILE A 736 -16.83 -23.03 -15.38
C ILE A 736 -15.93 -22.68 -16.58
N THR A 737 -15.89 -23.58 -17.55
CA THR A 737 -15.23 -23.32 -18.84
C THR A 737 -16.24 -22.73 -19.82
N GLU A 738 -15.82 -21.69 -20.54
CA GLU A 738 -16.63 -21.06 -21.58
C GLU A 738 -17.17 -22.09 -22.57
N PHE A 739 -18.46 -22.00 -22.89
CA PHE A 739 -19.22 -22.94 -23.75
C PHE A 739 -19.46 -24.35 -23.21
N ALA A 740 -18.89 -24.74 -22.07
CA ALA A 740 -19.22 -26.01 -21.45
C ALA A 740 -20.70 -26.05 -21.02
N SER A 741 -21.35 -27.21 -21.16
CA SER A 741 -22.75 -27.36 -20.75
C SER A 741 -22.93 -27.57 -19.24
N ASP A 742 -21.85 -27.87 -18.52
CA ASP A 742 -21.85 -28.15 -17.09
C ASP A 742 -20.54 -27.64 -16.46
N TYR A 743 -20.54 -27.45 -15.14
CA TYR A 743 -19.36 -27.07 -14.37
C TYR A 743 -18.61 -28.30 -13.84
N ARG A 744 -17.31 -28.13 -13.56
CA ARG A 744 -16.48 -29.15 -12.90
C ARG A 744 -16.31 -28.80 -11.44
N LYS A 745 -16.38 -29.78 -10.54
CA LYS A 745 -15.98 -29.57 -9.14
C LYS A 745 -14.48 -29.69 -9.01
N ILE A 746 -13.83 -28.69 -8.43
CA ILE A 746 -12.40 -28.77 -8.10
C ILE A 746 -12.33 -29.54 -6.77
N GLY A 747 -11.82 -30.77 -6.83
CA GLY A 747 -11.64 -31.58 -5.64
C GLY A 747 -10.43 -31.06 -4.86
N VAL A 748 -10.64 -30.66 -3.61
CA VAL A 748 -9.51 -30.37 -2.72
C VAL A 748 -8.84 -31.70 -2.38
N ASN A 749 -7.63 -31.94 -2.89
CA ASN A 749 -6.82 -33.09 -2.47
C ASN A 749 -6.32 -32.85 -1.04
N ARG A 750 -7.23 -32.87 -0.05
CA ARG A 750 -6.86 -32.91 1.37
C ARG A 750 -6.31 -34.30 1.69
N THR A 751 -5.08 -34.59 1.28
CA THR A 751 -4.36 -35.68 1.93
C THR A 751 -4.14 -35.28 3.39
N ALA A 752 -4.81 -35.98 4.32
CA ALA A 752 -4.55 -36.03 5.76
C ALA A 752 -4.98 -34.87 6.70
N ALA A 753 -5.83 -33.92 6.30
CA ALA A 753 -6.38 -32.91 7.23
C ALA A 753 -7.39 -33.44 8.29
N GLY A 754 -7.72 -34.74 8.28
CA GLY A 754 -8.70 -35.35 9.18
C GLY A 754 -8.25 -35.61 10.63
N LYS A 755 -7.16 -35.01 11.14
CA LYS A 755 -6.67 -35.33 12.51
C LYS A 755 -6.15 -34.16 13.38
N ALA A 756 -6.06 -32.93 12.88
CA ALA A 756 -5.54 -31.83 13.71
C ALA A 756 -6.60 -31.22 14.65
N ASP A 757 -7.90 -31.43 14.37
CA ASP A 757 -8.98 -30.68 15.01
C ASP A 757 -9.51 -31.26 16.35
N VAL A 758 -8.73 -32.12 17.01
CA VAL A 758 -9.06 -32.68 18.34
C VAL A 758 -8.08 -32.22 19.44
N ALA A 759 -7.02 -31.48 19.10
CA ALA A 759 -5.97 -31.14 20.07
C ALA A 759 -6.00 -29.70 20.65
N LEU A 760 -6.85 -28.79 20.13
CA LEU A 760 -6.92 -27.40 20.64
C LEU A 760 -8.13 -27.08 21.54
N LYS A 761 -8.88 -28.10 21.95
CA LYS A 761 -9.86 -28.02 23.05
C LYS A 761 -9.44 -28.91 24.23
N LYS A 762 -8.33 -28.58 24.89
CA LYS A 762 -8.06 -28.93 26.30
C LYS A 762 -7.14 -27.94 26.97
#